data_AF-A0A820PNI5-F1
#
_entry.id   AF-A0A820PNI5-F1
#
_cell.length_a   1.000
_cell.length_b   1.000
_cell.length_c   1.000
_cell.angle_alpha   90.00
_cell.angle_beta   90.00
_cell.angle_gamma   90.00
#
_symmetry.space_group_name_H-M   'P 1'
#
loop_
_entity.id
_entity.type
_entity.pdbx_description
1 polymer ?
#
loop_
_entity_poly.entity_id
_entity_poly.type
_entity_poly.pdbx_seq_one_letter_code
_entity_poly.pdbx_strand_id
1 'polypeptide(L)'
;MLHQRYRDLCFVTVRGSTDADYFKGILLVAKDQNNQHIIGTWSLSNSSIKTISCNETDNTTITHLSTENKLQIAALWHAPSFIPEGNIFIKATVVTSYDEIYVDCFNITLKPKQKNSLRVQSIPTNIETRMIANPKTKISWDYSDNIVTVIMTSEPVNVGEWTAIGFSLDQDMGNEYIFVCQVSSTGNALLRRMHTKLGKRPPLPSSVPVNINSAVSENGGVTCKFSFETNSTQADNESAPIIIGENYHLIYAAGRLRAGEQVAKHNFTFVSTKTYQLQNSEAIDLDESLTTTTAAPHANNIRVNITWSYADSITTVKMVIDNLKISQWLAMGLSLDESMGHDHVFICQRLNDNTILLGRFINPEGRTRPALASTIVNPGGSFNISLQKFENGITYCDFTLSNFAGTQRRKRQNSFPALSQTASYRPLIAIGNLDSSNNLMQHAQNSREALSQTVLLNRNEIIIYDLQSVGSDSTGLMKAHGIIMLFTWIVLVSTGILVARYFKQSWPNSKICGKAVWFGIHRTIMTCVATLTLVAFILILVYKKGQWISQKNQREFAHSIVGILVISFSVIQPFMALFRCNPDDRYRFIFNYVHATVGFSALVLSIVAIFLAMFFTQFQFQLNKEWSILVVWCCWLPIVFIIFETIEIYFRKKNPSLTNKVDAYDMNDLHANSKNEPNANQSKENPTKDRIKLLALLLHIILAFGLALALMILIGRS
;
A
#
# COMPACT_ATOMS: atom_id res chain seq x y z
N MET A 1 -5.90 -54.82 50.67
CA MET A 1 -7.09 -54.45 49.89
C MET A 1 -6.93 -53.02 49.39
N LEU A 2 -6.61 -52.84 48.11
CA LEU A 2 -6.63 -51.53 47.44
C LEU A 2 -8.07 -51.04 47.31
N HIS A 3 -8.39 -49.88 47.88
CA HIS A 3 -9.58 -49.12 47.52
C HIS A 3 -9.17 -47.87 46.77
N GLN A 4 -9.02 -48.04 45.46
CA GLN A 4 -8.88 -46.99 44.47
C GLN A 4 -10.29 -46.39 44.24
N ARG A 5 -10.56 -45.19 44.77
CA ARG A 5 -11.71 -44.36 44.35
C ARG A 5 -11.18 -43.07 43.74
N TYR A 6 -11.00 -43.09 42.42
CA TYR A 6 -10.84 -41.89 41.59
C TYR A 6 -12.20 -41.20 41.40
N ARG A 7 -12.21 -39.86 41.39
CA ARG A 7 -12.80 -38.94 40.37
C ARG A 7 -13.46 -37.69 40.97
N ASP A 8 -12.67 -36.69 41.34
CA ASP A 8 -13.08 -35.26 41.34
C ASP A 8 -12.46 -34.58 40.10
N LEU A 9 -13.01 -34.90 38.93
CA LEU A 9 -12.55 -34.45 37.63
C LEU A 9 -13.63 -33.60 36.96
N CYS A 10 -13.29 -32.39 36.50
CA CYS A 10 -14.21 -31.51 35.77
C CYS A 10 -13.77 -31.38 34.31
N PHE A 11 -14.64 -31.77 33.38
CA PHE A 11 -14.38 -31.60 31.95
C PHE A 11 -14.84 -30.22 31.51
N VAL A 12 -13.91 -29.40 31.03
CA VAL A 12 -14.17 -28.02 30.62
C VAL A 12 -13.97 -27.89 29.12
N THR A 13 -15.02 -27.43 28.44
CA THR A 13 -15.01 -27.17 27.02
C THR A 13 -15.23 -25.69 26.78
N VAL A 14 -14.36 -25.06 26.01
CA VAL A 14 -14.55 -23.69 25.51
C VAL A 14 -14.73 -23.77 24.00
N ARG A 15 -15.87 -23.27 23.50
CA ARG A 15 -16.23 -23.29 22.07
C ARG A 15 -16.76 -21.92 21.67
N GLY A 16 -16.58 -21.56 20.40
CA GLY A 16 -17.33 -20.47 19.79
C GLY A 16 -18.84 -20.64 19.95
N SER A 17 -19.58 -19.53 20.02
CA SER A 17 -21.05 -19.58 20.14
C SER A 17 -21.69 -20.15 18.87
N THR A 18 -21.04 -19.95 17.73
CA THR A 18 -21.39 -20.52 16.43
C THR A 18 -20.19 -21.21 15.80
N ASP A 19 -20.41 -22.00 14.74
CA ASP A 19 -19.34 -22.65 13.99
C ASP A 19 -18.44 -21.69 13.18
N ALA A 20 -18.79 -20.39 13.17
CA ALA A 20 -17.99 -19.31 12.59
C ALA A 20 -17.15 -18.55 13.64
N ASP A 21 -17.41 -18.74 14.94
CA ASP A 21 -16.72 -18.04 16.01
C ASP A 21 -15.47 -18.84 16.42
N TYR A 22 -14.30 -18.35 16.02
CA TYR A 22 -13.02 -18.95 16.38
C TYR A 22 -12.22 -18.03 17.29
N PHE A 23 -11.34 -18.62 18.09
CA PHE A 23 -10.36 -17.89 18.88
C PHE A 23 -8.95 -18.38 18.63
N LYS A 24 -7.99 -17.47 18.64
CA LYS A 24 -6.56 -17.71 18.40
C LYS A 24 -5.82 -17.98 19.70
N GLY A 25 -6.10 -17.17 20.73
CA GLY A 25 -5.49 -17.29 22.05
C GLY A 25 -6.52 -17.67 23.11
N ILE A 26 -6.06 -18.39 24.12
CA ILE A 26 -6.86 -18.69 25.31
C ILE A 26 -5.95 -18.72 26.54
N LEU A 27 -6.48 -18.29 27.66
CA LEU A 27 -5.91 -18.46 28.99
C LEU A 27 -7.02 -18.98 29.91
N LEU A 28 -6.89 -20.18 30.44
CA LEU A 28 -7.88 -20.80 31.33
C LEU A 28 -7.23 -21.06 32.70
N VAL A 29 -7.85 -20.52 33.75
CA VAL A 29 -7.36 -20.64 35.12
C VAL A 29 -8.51 -20.91 36.08
N ALA A 30 -8.27 -21.77 37.08
CA ALA A 30 -9.20 -21.98 38.17
C ALA A 30 -8.69 -21.24 39.41
N LYS A 31 -9.55 -20.44 40.05
CA LYS A 31 -9.19 -19.59 41.18
C LYS A 31 -10.14 -19.75 42.36
N ASP A 32 -9.64 -19.40 43.54
CA ASP A 32 -10.43 -19.30 44.78
C ASP A 32 -11.50 -18.19 44.73
N GLN A 33 -12.36 -18.18 45.75
CA GLN A 33 -13.47 -17.22 45.84
C GLN A 33 -13.01 -15.76 45.85
N ASN A 34 -11.77 -15.51 46.31
CA ASN A 34 -11.17 -14.19 46.40
C ASN A 34 -10.36 -13.80 45.15
N ASN A 35 -10.28 -14.66 44.13
CA ASN A 35 -9.53 -14.46 42.88
C ASN A 35 -8.01 -14.29 43.08
N GLN A 36 -7.48 -14.69 44.24
CA GLN A 36 -6.10 -14.49 44.68
C GLN A 36 -5.23 -15.74 44.46
N HIS A 37 -5.78 -16.94 44.66
CA HIS A 37 -5.02 -18.19 44.55
C HIS A 37 -5.48 -19.05 43.39
N ILE A 38 -4.52 -19.63 42.65
CA ILE A 38 -4.80 -20.61 41.58
C ILE A 38 -4.99 -21.99 42.22
N ILE A 39 -6.05 -22.70 41.86
CA ILE A 39 -6.47 -23.95 42.49
C ILE A 39 -6.54 -25.09 41.45
N GLY A 40 -5.90 -26.22 41.77
CA GLY A 40 -5.99 -27.45 40.99
C GLY A 40 -5.08 -27.47 39.76
N THR A 41 -5.11 -28.59 39.03
CA THR A 41 -4.24 -28.83 37.87
C THR A 41 -5.03 -29.30 36.66
N TRP A 42 -4.47 -29.10 35.47
CA TRP A 42 -5.10 -29.43 34.20
C TRP A 42 -4.38 -30.59 33.52
N SER A 43 -5.14 -31.50 32.92
CA SER A 43 -4.65 -32.39 31.87
C SER A 43 -5.33 -32.06 30.55
N LEU A 44 -4.57 -32.17 29.47
CA LEU A 44 -4.97 -31.75 28.15
C LEU A 44 -5.57 -32.93 27.39
N SER A 45 -6.65 -32.70 26.66
CA SER A 45 -7.19 -33.66 25.70
C SER A 45 -6.96 -33.26 24.23
N ASN A 46 -6.52 -32.02 23.98
CA ASN A 46 -6.30 -31.45 22.65
C ASN A 46 -4.84 -31.06 22.41
N SER A 47 -4.37 -31.18 21.16
CA SER A 47 -3.01 -30.84 20.71
C SER A 47 -2.77 -29.35 20.42
N SER A 48 -3.79 -28.49 20.53
CA SER A 48 -3.73 -27.06 20.20
C SER A 48 -3.55 -26.14 21.42
N ILE A 49 -3.50 -26.72 22.61
CA ILE A 49 -3.33 -26.05 23.90
C ILE A 49 -2.18 -26.68 24.68
N LYS A 50 -1.54 -25.91 25.56
CA LYS A 50 -0.52 -26.39 26.50
C LYS A 50 -0.84 -25.94 27.91
N THR A 51 -0.29 -26.64 28.89
CA THR A 51 -0.29 -26.19 30.27
C THR A 51 0.93 -25.31 30.54
N ILE A 52 0.79 -24.40 31.51
CA ILE A 52 1.88 -23.64 32.11
C ILE A 52 1.78 -23.75 33.63
N SER A 53 2.94 -23.74 34.26
CA SER A 53 3.09 -23.80 35.71
C SER A 53 3.12 -22.37 36.28
N CYS A 54 2.36 -22.13 37.34
CA CYS A 54 2.37 -20.89 38.11
C CYS A 54 2.58 -21.23 39.58
N ASN A 55 3.48 -20.52 40.27
CA ASN A 55 3.81 -20.69 41.70
C ASN A 55 4.20 -22.14 42.08
N GLU A 56 5.27 -22.66 41.48
CA GLU A 56 5.93 -23.95 41.78
C GLU A 56 5.08 -25.22 41.57
N THR A 57 3.78 -25.08 41.33
CA THR A 57 2.88 -26.18 40.97
C THR A 57 2.77 -26.33 39.45
N ASP A 58 2.98 -27.55 38.98
CA ASP A 58 2.88 -27.86 37.55
C ASP A 58 1.44 -27.92 37.06
N ASN A 59 1.25 -27.46 35.83
CA ASN A 59 0.00 -27.58 35.08
C ASN A 59 -1.21 -26.83 35.67
N THR A 60 -1.00 -25.69 36.31
CA THR A 60 -2.07 -24.90 36.95
C THR A 60 -2.90 -24.04 35.99
N THR A 61 -2.40 -23.76 34.79
CA THR A 61 -3.07 -22.88 33.83
C THR A 61 -2.95 -23.44 32.42
N ILE A 62 -3.97 -23.25 31.59
CA ILE A 62 -3.93 -23.61 30.18
C ILE A 62 -3.73 -22.36 29.34
N THR A 63 -2.87 -22.47 28.35
CA THR A 63 -2.70 -21.49 27.29
C THR A 63 -2.68 -22.16 25.91
N HIS A 64 -2.57 -21.37 24.86
CA HIS A 64 -2.50 -21.84 23.48
C HIS A 64 -1.07 -22.27 23.10
N LEU A 65 -0.95 -23.26 22.20
CA LEU A 65 0.32 -23.68 21.60
C LEU A 65 0.71 -22.83 20.40
N SER A 66 -0.28 -22.42 19.59
CA SER A 66 -0.13 -21.64 18.36
C SER A 66 -1.21 -20.57 18.28
N THR A 67 -1.01 -19.55 17.44
CA THR A 67 -2.01 -18.51 17.14
C THR A 67 -3.04 -18.95 16.09
N GLU A 68 -3.09 -20.24 15.75
CA GLU A 68 -4.06 -20.79 14.80
C GLU A 68 -5.48 -20.74 15.36
N ASN A 69 -6.46 -20.61 14.46
CA ASN A 69 -7.87 -20.54 14.81
C ASN A 69 -8.34 -21.83 15.47
N LYS A 70 -8.95 -21.72 16.66
CA LYS A 70 -9.53 -22.82 17.41
C LYS A 70 -11.04 -22.60 17.48
N LEU A 71 -11.79 -23.59 17.01
CA LEU A 71 -13.25 -23.62 17.16
C LEU A 71 -13.65 -24.09 18.57
N GLN A 72 -12.88 -25.06 19.10
CA GLN A 72 -13.14 -25.65 20.40
C GLN A 72 -11.83 -26.09 21.05
N ILE A 73 -11.75 -25.91 22.37
CA ILE A 73 -10.79 -26.60 23.21
C ILE A 73 -11.51 -27.40 24.28
N ALA A 74 -10.88 -28.49 24.69
CA ALA A 74 -11.34 -29.28 25.82
C ALA A 74 -10.14 -29.60 26.72
N ALA A 75 -10.37 -29.56 28.03
CA ALA A 75 -9.39 -29.91 29.02
C ALA A 75 -10.05 -30.46 30.29
N LEU A 76 -9.29 -31.25 31.04
CA LEU A 76 -9.73 -31.89 32.26
C LEU A 76 -9.08 -31.21 33.46
N TRP A 77 -9.88 -30.61 34.32
CA TRP A 77 -9.42 -30.04 35.58
C TRP A 77 -9.48 -31.06 36.71
N HIS A 78 -8.43 -31.08 37.53
CA HIS A 78 -8.24 -31.95 38.69
C HIS A 78 -8.30 -31.08 39.94
N ALA A 79 -9.24 -31.42 40.83
CA ALA A 79 -9.27 -30.79 42.14
C ALA A 79 -8.01 -31.14 42.94
N PRO A 80 -7.46 -30.20 43.73
CA PRO A 80 -6.34 -30.49 44.63
C PRO A 80 -6.78 -31.42 45.77
N SER A 81 -5.82 -32.07 46.42
CA SER A 81 -6.03 -33.00 47.54
C SER A 81 -6.78 -32.39 48.72
N PHE A 82 -6.70 -31.05 48.87
CA PHE A 82 -7.40 -30.25 49.86
C PHE A 82 -8.16 -29.13 49.15
N ILE A 83 -9.49 -29.13 49.25
CA ILE A 83 -10.36 -28.10 48.66
C ILE A 83 -10.62 -27.04 49.75
N PRO A 84 -10.19 -25.78 49.57
CA PRO A 84 -10.47 -24.71 50.53
C PRO A 84 -11.97 -24.43 50.64
N GLU A 85 -12.44 -23.99 51.81
CA GLU A 85 -13.85 -23.58 52.02
C GLU A 85 -14.18 -22.36 51.14
N GLY A 86 -15.10 -22.54 50.18
CA GLY A 86 -15.53 -21.47 49.29
C GLY A 86 -15.85 -21.95 47.88
N ASN A 87 -16.34 -21.04 47.04
CA ASN A 87 -16.60 -21.32 45.63
C ASN A 87 -15.29 -21.31 44.83
N ILE A 88 -15.17 -22.21 43.84
CA ILE A 88 -14.09 -22.20 42.86
C ILE A 88 -14.62 -21.60 41.56
N PHE A 89 -13.87 -20.65 40.98
CA PHE A 89 -14.19 -19.99 39.73
C PHE A 89 -13.25 -20.44 38.62
N ILE A 90 -13.81 -21.02 37.55
CA ILE A 90 -13.06 -21.25 36.31
C ILE A 90 -13.25 -20.03 35.41
N LYS A 91 -12.13 -19.38 35.09
CA LYS A 91 -12.07 -18.16 34.29
C LYS A 91 -11.35 -18.42 32.97
N ALA A 92 -11.94 -17.93 31.88
CA ALA A 92 -11.29 -17.94 30.58
C ALA A 92 -11.09 -16.52 30.06
N THR A 93 -9.93 -16.28 29.48
CA THR A 93 -9.65 -15.12 28.63
C THR A 93 -9.41 -15.63 27.22
N VAL A 94 -10.06 -15.04 26.23
CA VAL A 94 -10.07 -15.52 24.84
C VAL A 94 -9.66 -14.39 23.90
N VAL A 95 -8.81 -14.69 22.92
CA VAL A 95 -8.29 -13.72 21.95
C VAL A 95 -8.73 -14.15 20.56
N THR A 96 -9.47 -13.31 19.83
CA THR A 96 -9.89 -13.58 18.44
C THR A 96 -8.95 -12.92 17.44
N SER A 97 -8.40 -11.75 17.78
CA SER A 97 -7.36 -11.03 17.02
C SER A 97 -6.49 -10.18 17.96
N TYR A 98 -5.40 -9.58 17.45
CA TYR A 98 -4.55 -8.67 18.24
C TYR A 98 -5.34 -7.48 18.84
N ASP A 99 -6.46 -7.12 18.22
CA ASP A 99 -7.30 -5.98 18.62
C ASP A 99 -8.56 -6.39 19.42
N GLU A 100 -8.80 -7.70 19.56
CA GLU A 100 -10.00 -8.27 20.17
C GLU A 100 -9.65 -9.34 21.21
N ILE A 101 -9.69 -8.91 22.48
CA ILE A 101 -9.41 -9.72 23.67
C ILE A 101 -10.63 -9.67 24.59
N TYR A 102 -11.17 -10.84 24.92
CA TYR A 102 -12.28 -11.04 25.84
C TYR A 102 -11.73 -11.55 27.17
N VAL A 103 -11.68 -10.69 28.19
CA VAL A 103 -11.12 -11.02 29.52
C VAL A 103 -12.23 -11.48 30.46
N ASP A 104 -11.99 -12.53 31.24
CA ASP A 104 -12.93 -13.11 32.22
C ASP A 104 -14.34 -13.41 31.63
N CYS A 105 -14.39 -13.86 30.38
CA CYS A 105 -15.65 -14.03 29.63
C CYS A 105 -16.50 -15.24 30.07
N PHE A 106 -15.99 -16.09 30.97
CA PHE A 106 -16.71 -17.22 31.55
C PHE A 106 -16.46 -17.29 33.05
N ASN A 107 -17.54 -17.43 33.84
CA ASN A 107 -17.48 -17.66 35.29
C ASN A 107 -18.28 -18.93 35.63
N ILE A 108 -17.61 -20.08 35.71
CA ILE A 108 -18.24 -21.32 36.22
C ILE A 108 -17.99 -21.38 37.72
N THR A 109 -19.07 -21.45 38.51
CA THR A 109 -19.00 -21.58 39.98
C THR A 109 -19.13 -23.05 40.38
N LEU A 110 -18.12 -23.60 41.06
CA LEU A 110 -18.16 -24.94 41.65
C LEU A 110 -18.31 -24.83 43.17
N LYS A 111 -19.32 -25.51 43.74
CA LYS A 111 -19.52 -25.62 45.20
C LYS A 111 -19.05 -26.99 45.72
N PRO A 112 -18.22 -27.04 46.79
CA PRO A 112 -17.90 -28.30 47.46
C PRO A 112 -19.13 -28.81 48.24
N LYS A 113 -19.53 -30.05 48.00
CA LYS A 113 -20.56 -30.73 48.80
C LYS A 113 -19.91 -31.35 50.04
N GLN A 114 -20.60 -31.35 51.19
CA GLN A 114 -20.15 -32.10 52.38
C GLN A 114 -19.88 -33.56 51.99
N LYS A 115 -18.61 -33.97 52.13
CA LYS A 115 -17.96 -35.17 51.56
C LYS A 115 -17.75 -35.14 50.03
N ASN A 116 -16.60 -34.59 49.64
CA ASN A 116 -15.82 -34.86 48.42
C ASN A 116 -16.63 -35.10 47.14
N SER A 117 -17.47 -34.13 46.76
CA SER A 117 -17.99 -34.05 45.38
C SER A 117 -18.32 -32.60 45.01
N LEU A 118 -18.05 -32.21 43.77
CA LEU A 118 -18.35 -30.88 43.21
C LEU A 118 -19.64 -30.92 42.37
N ARG A 119 -20.52 -29.93 42.50
CA ARG A 119 -21.72 -29.78 41.65
C ARG A 119 -21.67 -28.46 40.86
N VAL A 120 -21.82 -28.54 39.54
CA VAL A 120 -21.93 -27.38 38.62
C VAL A 120 -23.32 -26.75 38.78
N GLN A 121 -23.41 -25.44 39.05
CA GLN A 121 -24.70 -24.79 39.35
C GLN A 121 -25.20 -23.79 38.29
N SER A 122 -24.35 -23.25 37.40
CA SER A 122 -24.81 -22.33 36.35
C SER A 122 -23.84 -22.26 35.16
N ILE A 123 -24.38 -22.38 33.94
CA ILE A 123 -23.71 -22.09 32.66
C ILE A 123 -24.39 -20.81 32.12
N PRO A 124 -23.67 -19.69 31.88
CA PRO A 124 -24.28 -18.56 31.20
C PRO A 124 -24.64 -18.98 29.77
N THR A 125 -25.93 -18.94 29.45
CA THR A 125 -26.47 -19.07 28.09
C THR A 125 -26.14 -17.81 27.28
N ASN A 126 -25.46 -18.01 26.15
CA ASN A 126 -25.32 -17.10 24.99
C ASN A 126 -25.03 -15.62 25.28
N ILE A 127 -23.78 -15.21 25.11
CA ILE A 127 -23.48 -13.80 24.82
C ILE A 127 -23.72 -13.60 23.32
N GLU A 128 -24.95 -13.24 22.96
CA GLU A 128 -25.26 -12.78 21.60
C GLU A 128 -24.50 -11.47 21.31
N THR A 129 -23.59 -11.49 20.35
CA THR A 129 -23.15 -10.27 19.65
C THR A 129 -24.28 -9.74 18.79
N ARG A 130 -25.27 -9.08 19.40
CA ARG A 130 -26.19 -8.20 18.66
C ARG A 130 -25.34 -7.17 17.90
N MET A 131 -25.43 -7.11 16.57
CA MET A 131 -24.93 -5.93 15.84
C MET A 131 -25.75 -4.71 16.27
N ILE A 132 -25.11 -3.54 16.37
CA ILE A 132 -25.84 -2.29 16.63
C ILE A 132 -26.68 -2.01 15.38
N ALA A 133 -27.98 -1.78 15.54
CA ALA A 133 -28.84 -1.39 14.42
C ALA A 133 -28.41 0.01 13.94
N ASN A 134 -28.38 0.24 12.63
CA ASN A 134 -27.97 1.52 12.04
C ASN A 134 -28.70 2.69 12.71
N PRO A 135 -27.99 3.56 13.47
CA PRO A 135 -28.62 4.59 14.27
C PRO A 135 -29.01 5.77 13.38
N LYS A 136 -30.31 6.06 13.33
CA LYS A 136 -30.87 7.27 12.72
C LYS A 136 -30.40 8.45 13.54
N THR A 137 -29.57 9.29 12.93
CA THR A 137 -28.86 10.34 13.67
C THR A 137 -29.12 11.70 13.09
N LYS A 138 -29.56 12.62 13.94
CA LYS A 138 -29.73 14.04 13.63
C LYS A 138 -28.69 14.84 14.39
N ILE A 139 -27.97 15.70 13.68
CA ILE A 139 -26.96 16.59 14.24
C ILE A 139 -27.34 18.02 13.87
N SER A 140 -27.39 18.91 14.85
CA SER A 140 -27.48 20.34 14.60
C SER A 140 -26.45 21.10 15.42
N TRP A 141 -26.03 22.24 14.92
CA TRP A 141 -25.22 23.17 15.69
C TRP A 141 -25.65 24.61 15.45
N ASP A 142 -25.41 25.43 16.45
CA ASP A 142 -25.64 26.87 16.42
C ASP A 142 -24.38 27.60 16.90
N TYR A 143 -24.10 28.74 16.27
CA TYR A 143 -22.93 29.56 16.58
C TYR A 143 -23.39 30.92 17.12
N SER A 144 -23.07 31.19 18.39
CA SER A 144 -23.29 32.48 19.03
C SER A 144 -22.12 32.83 19.94
N ASP A 145 -21.68 34.08 19.91
CA ASP A 145 -20.64 34.62 20.81
C ASP A 145 -19.36 33.76 20.93
N ASN A 146 -18.80 33.31 19.80
CA ASN A 146 -17.62 32.41 19.70
C ASN A 146 -17.81 31.01 20.34
N ILE A 147 -19.04 30.60 20.62
CA ILE A 147 -19.38 29.29 21.16
C ILE A 147 -20.18 28.52 20.11
N VAL A 148 -19.70 27.33 19.77
CA VAL A 148 -20.48 26.36 18.97
C VAL A 148 -21.22 25.45 19.94
N THR A 149 -22.55 25.42 19.84
CA THR A 149 -23.41 24.52 20.61
C THR A 149 -23.94 23.43 19.69
N VAL A 150 -23.55 22.18 19.94
CA VAL A 150 -23.93 21.01 19.14
C VAL A 150 -24.99 20.20 19.89
N ILE A 151 -26.02 19.77 19.16
CA ILE A 151 -27.05 18.82 19.61
C ILE A 151 -26.98 17.60 18.69
N MET A 152 -26.74 16.43 19.27
CA MET A 152 -26.73 15.15 18.57
C MET A 152 -27.79 14.23 19.16
N THR A 153 -28.69 13.73 18.33
CA THR A 153 -29.74 12.78 18.69
C THR A 153 -29.61 11.54 17.82
N SER A 154 -29.46 10.37 18.43
CA SER A 154 -29.27 9.09 17.74
C SER A 154 -30.21 8.01 18.28
N GLU A 155 -30.88 7.29 17.38
CA GLU A 155 -31.78 6.18 17.74
C GLU A 155 -31.70 5.02 16.70
N PRO A 156 -31.52 3.75 17.10
CA PRO A 156 -31.41 3.28 18.48
C PRO A 156 -29.98 3.36 19.03
N VAL A 157 -29.85 3.69 20.33
CA VAL A 157 -28.63 3.55 21.13
C VAL A 157 -29.02 2.98 22.49
N ASN A 158 -28.75 1.69 22.70
CA ASN A 158 -29.20 0.95 23.88
C ASN A 158 -28.21 1.03 25.04
N VAL A 159 -28.61 0.52 26.21
CA VAL A 159 -27.75 0.33 27.38
C VAL A 159 -26.47 -0.41 27.00
N GLY A 160 -25.31 0.16 27.33
CA GLY A 160 -24.01 -0.41 26.98
C GLY A 160 -23.53 -0.04 25.56
N GLU A 161 -24.18 0.88 24.87
CA GLU A 161 -23.78 1.37 23.54
C GLU A 161 -23.35 2.84 23.60
N TRP A 162 -22.63 3.27 22.58
CA TRP A 162 -22.15 4.64 22.43
C TRP A 162 -22.23 5.09 20.96
N THR A 163 -22.33 6.40 20.80
CA THR A 163 -22.25 7.11 19.54
C THR A 163 -21.32 8.31 19.69
N ALA A 164 -20.63 8.71 18.63
CA ALA A 164 -19.70 9.82 18.66
C ALA A 164 -19.70 10.61 17.35
N ILE A 165 -19.35 11.87 17.48
CA ILE A 165 -19.10 12.79 16.38
C ILE A 165 -17.73 13.43 16.53
N GLY A 166 -17.05 13.67 15.43
CA GLY A 166 -15.92 14.58 15.36
C GLY A 166 -15.96 15.44 14.10
N PHE A 167 -15.20 16.53 14.16
CA PHE A 167 -15.05 17.50 13.08
C PHE A 167 -13.61 17.42 12.58
N SER A 168 -13.40 16.92 11.37
CA SER A 168 -12.07 16.75 10.77
C SER A 168 -11.87 17.62 9.53
N LEU A 169 -10.64 18.04 9.26
CA LEU A 169 -10.29 18.76 8.02
C LEU A 169 -10.12 17.80 6.83
N ASP A 170 -10.03 16.50 7.10
CA ASP A 170 -9.99 15.44 6.11
C ASP A 170 -11.06 14.37 6.40
N GLN A 171 -11.10 13.30 5.60
CA GLN A 171 -12.06 12.20 5.78
C GLN A 171 -11.61 11.17 6.82
N ASP A 172 -10.49 11.42 7.51
CA ASP A 172 -9.92 10.55 8.52
C ASP A 172 -10.05 11.21 9.91
N MET A 173 -10.07 10.39 10.96
CA MET A 173 -10.02 10.87 12.34
C MET A 173 -8.59 10.69 12.87
N GLY A 174 -7.83 11.79 12.88
CA GLY A 174 -6.43 11.87 13.26
C GLY A 174 -6.24 12.20 14.74
N ASN A 175 -5.95 13.47 15.03
CA ASN A 175 -5.68 14.00 16.38
C ASN A 175 -6.72 15.03 16.83
N GLU A 176 -7.90 15.02 16.20
CA GLU A 176 -9.00 15.94 16.47
C GLU A 176 -9.81 15.53 17.71
N TYR A 177 -10.63 16.47 18.20
CA TYR A 177 -11.56 16.20 19.29
C TYR A 177 -12.74 15.36 18.81
N ILE A 178 -13.06 14.34 19.61
CA ILE A 178 -14.19 13.44 19.42
C ILE A 178 -15.13 13.59 20.61
N PHE A 179 -16.41 13.78 20.34
CA PHE A 179 -17.46 13.91 21.35
C PHE A 179 -18.28 12.62 21.37
N VAL A 180 -18.19 11.88 22.47
CA VAL A 180 -18.78 10.55 22.64
C VAL A 180 -19.96 10.61 23.62
N CYS A 181 -21.12 10.19 23.16
CA CYS A 181 -22.32 9.92 23.94
C CYS A 181 -22.44 8.44 24.20
N GLN A 182 -22.42 8.04 25.46
CA GLN A 182 -22.56 6.64 25.86
C GLN A 182 -23.72 6.45 26.82
N VAL A 183 -24.46 5.36 26.67
CA VAL A 183 -25.50 4.95 27.61
C VAL A 183 -24.88 3.93 28.56
N SER A 184 -24.67 4.33 29.81
CA SER A 184 -24.10 3.51 30.87
C SER A 184 -24.92 2.26 31.14
N SER A 185 -24.32 1.30 31.85
CA SER A 185 -24.99 0.07 32.27
C SER A 185 -26.25 0.30 33.13
N THR A 186 -26.37 1.46 33.77
CA THR A 186 -27.52 1.88 34.57
C THR A 186 -28.59 2.63 33.77
N GLY A 187 -28.40 2.80 32.45
CA GLY A 187 -29.32 3.52 31.57
C GLY A 187 -29.13 5.05 31.54
N ASN A 188 -28.16 5.58 32.27
CA ASN A 188 -27.85 7.02 32.25
C ASN A 188 -27.00 7.35 31.02
N ALA A 189 -27.33 8.43 30.31
CA ALA A 189 -26.48 8.98 29.25
C ALA A 189 -25.30 9.76 29.84
N LEU A 190 -24.11 9.55 29.27
CA LEU A 190 -22.87 10.21 29.65
C LEU A 190 -22.21 10.77 28.40
N LEU A 191 -21.81 12.03 28.46
CA LEU A 191 -21.08 12.70 27.38
C LEU A 191 -19.61 12.86 27.77
N ARG A 192 -18.71 12.51 26.85
CA ARG A 192 -17.25 12.58 27.06
C ARG A 192 -16.59 13.21 25.84
N ARG A 193 -15.59 14.06 26.08
CA ARG A 193 -14.63 14.46 25.04
C ARG A 193 -13.42 13.55 25.11
N MET A 194 -12.98 13.10 23.94
CA MET A 194 -11.81 12.26 23.74
C MET A 194 -10.99 12.85 22.60
N HIS A 195 -9.73 12.42 22.49
CA HIS A 195 -8.91 12.65 21.30
C HIS A 195 -8.23 11.32 20.94
N THR A 196 -7.98 11.12 19.66
CA THR A 196 -7.18 9.99 19.18
C THR A 196 -5.75 10.45 18.94
N LYS A 197 -4.77 9.53 19.01
CA LYS A 197 -3.41 9.77 18.50
C LYS A 197 -3.16 8.79 17.36
N LEU A 198 -3.13 9.25 16.11
CA LEU A 198 -2.80 8.42 14.94
C LEU A 198 -3.60 7.10 14.84
N GLY A 199 -4.94 7.16 14.93
CA GLY A 199 -5.80 5.98 14.82
C GLY A 199 -5.69 4.97 15.98
N LYS A 200 -5.00 5.32 17.07
CA LYS A 200 -4.92 4.50 18.28
C LYS A 200 -6.04 4.84 19.26
N ARG A 201 -6.39 3.86 20.11
CA ARG A 201 -7.40 3.99 21.17
C ARG A 201 -7.12 5.23 22.05
N PRO A 202 -8.13 6.04 22.38
CA PRO A 202 -7.98 7.11 23.36
C PRO A 202 -7.49 6.55 24.71
N PRO A 203 -6.47 7.13 25.33
CA PRO A 203 -6.02 6.71 26.66
C PRO A 203 -7.12 6.98 27.71
N LEU A 204 -7.36 6.02 28.60
CA LEU A 204 -8.17 6.24 29.81
C LEU A 204 -7.28 6.83 30.92
N PRO A 205 -7.69 7.83 31.72
CA PRO A 205 -8.83 8.73 31.63
C PRO A 205 -8.39 10.21 31.55
N SER A 206 -8.44 10.83 30.38
CA SER A 206 -8.34 12.30 30.26
C SER A 206 -9.73 12.88 29.99
N SER A 207 -10.60 12.81 31.00
CA SER A 207 -11.85 13.58 31.00
C SER A 207 -11.49 15.06 31.19
N VAL A 208 -11.18 15.75 30.10
CA VAL A 208 -11.19 17.22 30.12
C VAL A 208 -12.65 17.64 30.24
N PRO A 209 -13.04 18.40 31.28
CA PRO A 209 -14.42 18.83 31.42
C PRO A 209 -14.82 19.68 30.21
N VAL A 210 -15.76 19.16 29.44
CA VAL A 210 -16.55 19.95 28.48
C VAL A 210 -17.62 20.67 29.29
N ASN A 211 -18.06 21.86 28.84
CA ASN A 211 -19.35 22.39 29.25
C ASN A 211 -20.44 21.46 28.70
N ILE A 212 -20.74 20.41 29.47
CA ILE A 212 -21.79 19.44 29.19
C ILE A 212 -23.09 20.15 29.54
N ASN A 213 -23.89 20.46 28.53
CA ASN A 213 -25.15 21.15 28.75
C ASN A 213 -26.23 20.13 29.15
N SER A 214 -26.29 18.98 28.47
CA SER A 214 -27.17 17.86 28.86
C SER A 214 -26.81 16.56 28.11
N ALA A 215 -27.08 15.41 28.73
CA ALA A 215 -27.08 14.10 28.07
C ALA A 215 -28.26 13.29 28.61
N VAL A 216 -29.16 12.83 27.73
CA VAL A 216 -30.42 12.16 28.09
C VAL A 216 -30.57 10.90 27.25
N SER A 217 -31.01 9.81 27.89
CA SER A 217 -31.36 8.54 27.23
C SER A 217 -32.86 8.31 27.42
N GLU A 218 -33.63 8.40 26.34
CA GLU A 218 -35.10 8.22 26.34
C GLU A 218 -35.53 7.38 25.13
N ASN A 219 -36.55 6.53 25.31
CA ASN A 219 -37.16 5.71 24.26
C ASN A 219 -36.20 4.84 23.40
N GLY A 220 -35.03 4.46 23.93
CA GLY A 220 -34.05 3.67 23.20
C GLY A 220 -33.13 4.48 22.28
N GLY A 221 -33.16 5.81 22.37
CA GLY A 221 -32.20 6.72 21.75
C GLY A 221 -31.42 7.54 22.78
N VAL A 222 -30.38 8.24 22.33
CA VAL A 222 -29.56 9.14 23.14
C VAL A 222 -29.51 10.53 22.52
N THR A 223 -29.70 11.56 23.34
CA THR A 223 -29.52 12.96 22.97
C THR A 223 -28.44 13.60 23.83
N CYS A 224 -27.43 14.18 23.19
CA CYS A 224 -26.38 14.94 23.87
C CYS A 224 -26.28 16.35 23.34
N LYS A 225 -26.10 17.29 24.27
CA LYS A 225 -25.83 18.68 24.00
C LYS A 225 -24.52 19.11 24.65
N PHE A 226 -23.60 19.62 23.85
CA PHE A 226 -22.33 20.18 24.32
C PHE A 226 -22.02 21.49 23.63
N SER A 227 -21.23 22.31 24.32
CA SER A 227 -20.69 23.54 23.75
C SER A 227 -19.17 23.57 23.88
N PHE A 228 -18.51 24.16 22.88
CA PHE A 228 -17.07 24.43 22.91
C PHE A 228 -16.77 25.80 22.31
N GLU A 229 -15.76 26.47 22.87
CA GLU A 229 -15.26 27.74 22.36
C GLU A 229 -14.32 27.52 21.18
N THR A 230 -14.45 28.35 20.16
CA THR A 230 -13.67 28.25 18.92
C THR A 230 -12.34 29.01 18.98
N ASN A 231 -12.12 29.81 20.02
CA ASN A 231 -10.89 30.59 20.27
C ASN A 231 -10.29 30.28 21.66
N SER A 232 -10.40 29.04 22.13
CA SER A 232 -9.73 28.65 23.37
C SER A 232 -8.21 28.68 23.16
N THR A 233 -7.54 29.63 23.80
CA THR A 233 -6.08 29.69 23.92
C THR A 233 -5.54 28.64 24.90
N GLN A 234 -6.43 27.93 25.59
CA GLN A 234 -6.09 26.67 26.27
C GLN A 234 -6.12 25.54 25.24
N ALA A 235 -5.09 25.52 24.40
CA ALA A 235 -4.68 24.27 23.78
C ALA A 235 -4.18 23.38 24.92
N ASP A 236 -4.98 22.41 25.36
CA ASP A 236 -4.41 21.23 25.99
C ASP A 236 -3.35 20.71 25.01
N ASN A 237 -2.10 20.53 25.47
CA ASN A 237 -0.90 20.22 24.66
C ASN A 237 -1.00 18.91 23.83
N GLU A 238 -2.18 18.31 23.70
CA GLU A 238 -2.41 16.98 23.14
C GLU A 238 -3.35 16.92 21.92
N SER A 239 -4.03 18.01 21.53
CA SER A 239 -5.01 18.00 20.41
C SER A 239 -4.94 19.25 19.53
N ALA A 240 -5.28 19.11 18.24
CA ALA A 240 -5.44 20.26 17.34
C ALA A 240 -6.72 21.06 17.68
N PRO A 241 -6.65 22.41 17.79
CA PRO A 241 -7.84 23.23 18.01
C PRO A 241 -8.76 23.23 16.78
N ILE A 242 -10.07 23.38 17.02
CA ILE A 242 -11.04 23.61 15.94
C ILE A 242 -10.90 25.08 15.51
N ILE A 243 -10.53 25.30 14.26
CA ILE A 243 -10.21 26.59 13.65
C ILE A 243 -11.46 27.18 13.00
N ILE A 244 -11.73 28.45 13.27
CA ILE A 244 -12.85 29.18 12.70
C ILE A 244 -12.61 29.45 11.19
N GLY A 245 -13.64 29.25 10.37
CA GLY A 245 -13.62 29.58 8.93
C GLY A 245 -13.16 28.43 8.03
N GLU A 246 -12.66 27.34 8.63
CA GLU A 246 -12.29 26.13 7.91
C GLU A 246 -13.50 25.25 7.58
N ASN A 247 -13.32 24.40 6.57
CA ASN A 247 -14.33 23.47 6.06
C ASN A 247 -14.12 22.09 6.66
N TYR A 248 -15.02 21.66 7.55
CA TYR A 248 -14.91 20.38 8.25
C TYR A 248 -15.76 19.28 7.63
N HIS A 249 -15.20 18.08 7.50
CA HIS A 249 -15.94 16.84 7.37
C HIS A 249 -16.52 16.43 8.73
N LEU A 250 -17.77 15.97 8.71
CA LEU A 250 -18.42 15.37 9.87
C LEU A 250 -18.17 13.87 9.82
N ILE A 251 -17.54 13.35 10.87
CA ILE A 251 -17.31 11.91 11.00
C ILE A 251 -18.09 11.43 12.22
N TYR A 252 -18.93 10.43 11.98
CA TYR A 252 -19.81 9.84 12.96
C TYR A 252 -19.47 8.36 13.14
N ALA A 253 -19.53 7.88 14.37
CA ALA A 253 -19.26 6.48 14.69
C ALA A 253 -20.16 5.98 15.83
N ALA A 254 -20.55 4.72 15.80
CA ALA A 254 -21.28 4.08 16.90
C ALA A 254 -20.72 2.69 17.22
N GLY A 255 -20.82 2.29 18.48
CA GLY A 255 -20.19 1.08 18.99
C GLY A 255 -20.68 0.66 20.38
N ARG A 256 -20.11 -0.43 20.89
CA ARG A 256 -20.43 -0.96 22.23
C ARG A 256 -19.44 -0.48 23.28
N LEU A 257 -19.84 -0.52 24.55
CA LEU A 257 -18.95 -0.35 25.68
C LEU A 257 -18.32 -1.71 26.05
N ARG A 258 -17.05 -1.70 26.45
CA ARG A 258 -16.35 -2.84 27.08
C ARG A 258 -16.50 -2.80 28.60
N ALA A 259 -16.05 -3.85 29.28
CA ALA A 259 -15.95 -3.90 30.73
C ALA A 259 -15.30 -2.62 31.30
N GLY A 260 -15.93 -2.03 32.33
CA GLY A 260 -15.51 -0.75 32.90
C GLY A 260 -16.01 0.49 32.14
N GLU A 261 -17.12 0.37 31.39
CA GLU A 261 -17.77 1.46 30.64
C GLU A 261 -16.85 2.21 29.67
N GLN A 262 -15.90 1.47 29.09
CA GLN A 262 -14.93 2.01 28.14
C GLN A 262 -15.45 1.90 26.71
N VAL A 263 -15.23 2.93 25.92
CA VAL A 263 -15.50 2.93 24.47
C VAL A 263 -14.74 1.78 23.80
N ALA A 264 -15.47 0.84 23.18
CA ALA A 264 -14.92 -0.19 22.32
C ALA A 264 -14.68 0.35 20.91
N LYS A 265 -14.12 -0.47 20.03
CA LYS A 265 -14.09 -0.16 18.59
C LYS A 265 -15.53 -0.02 18.07
N HIS A 266 -15.78 1.02 17.28
CA HIS A 266 -17.06 1.22 16.61
C HIS A 266 -17.32 0.09 15.60
N ASN A 267 -18.59 -0.21 15.37
CA ASN A 267 -19.06 -1.14 14.34
C ASN A 267 -19.96 -0.46 13.30
N PHE A 268 -20.23 0.84 13.46
CA PHE A 268 -20.89 1.70 12.48
C PHE A 268 -20.08 2.99 12.31
N THR A 269 -19.97 3.47 11.06
CA THR A 269 -19.27 4.72 10.72
C THR A 269 -19.97 5.45 9.57
N PHE A 270 -19.89 6.77 9.58
CA PHE A 270 -20.34 7.64 8.52
C PHE A 270 -19.38 8.84 8.38
N VAL A 271 -19.10 9.27 7.15
CA VAL A 271 -18.30 10.46 6.85
C VAL A 271 -19.08 11.34 5.88
N SER A 272 -19.20 12.63 6.17
CA SER A 272 -19.93 13.54 5.29
C SER A 272 -19.17 13.79 3.98
N THR A 273 -19.91 13.73 2.87
CA THR A 273 -19.40 14.05 1.53
C THR A 273 -19.27 15.55 1.31
N LYS A 274 -20.17 16.34 1.92
CA LYS A 274 -20.09 17.80 1.99
C LYS A 274 -19.26 18.22 3.21
N THR A 275 -18.57 19.34 3.08
CA THR A 275 -17.88 20.01 4.19
C THR A 275 -18.70 21.17 4.75
N TYR A 276 -18.50 21.47 6.01
CA TYR A 276 -19.32 22.40 6.78
C TYR A 276 -18.45 23.40 7.53
N GLN A 277 -18.88 24.66 7.52
CA GLN A 277 -18.28 25.70 8.35
C GLN A 277 -19.09 25.85 9.64
N LEU A 278 -18.44 25.66 10.79
CA LEU A 278 -19.10 25.70 12.10
C LEU A 278 -19.61 27.08 12.51
N GLN A 279 -19.30 28.14 11.74
CA GLN A 279 -19.85 29.48 11.92
C GLN A 279 -21.29 29.60 11.42
N ASN A 280 -21.71 28.71 10.52
CA ASN A 280 -23.06 28.73 9.95
C ASN A 280 -23.90 27.71 10.71
N SER A 281 -24.99 28.14 11.33
CA SER A 281 -25.91 27.23 12.01
C SER A 281 -26.56 26.30 10.99
N GLU A 282 -26.42 24.99 11.19
CA GLU A 282 -26.98 23.97 10.30
C GLU A 282 -27.60 22.81 11.09
N ALA A 283 -28.50 22.08 10.43
CA ALA A 283 -29.10 20.86 10.92
C ALA A 283 -29.05 19.80 9.81
N ILE A 284 -28.59 18.60 10.15
CA ILE A 284 -28.33 17.50 9.23
C ILE A 284 -29.01 16.25 9.76
N ASP A 285 -29.76 15.60 8.88
CA ASP A 285 -30.24 14.25 9.09
C ASP A 285 -29.32 13.27 8.33
N LEU A 286 -28.60 12.44 9.08
CA LEU A 286 -27.71 11.44 8.47
C LEU A 286 -28.51 10.37 7.71
N ASP A 287 -29.81 10.19 8.01
CA ASP A 287 -30.71 9.21 7.37
C ASP A 287 -31.23 9.67 5.99
N GLU A 288 -31.45 10.98 5.78
CA GLU A 288 -31.84 11.53 4.46
C GLU A 288 -30.68 11.52 3.46
N SER A 289 -29.44 11.62 3.94
CA SER A 289 -28.24 11.47 3.10
C SER A 289 -28.04 10.05 2.52
N LEU A 290 -28.76 9.05 3.07
CA LEU A 290 -28.82 7.68 2.57
C LEU A 290 -29.90 7.46 1.49
N THR A 291 -30.90 8.35 1.38
CA THR A 291 -32.08 8.15 0.50
C THR A 291 -32.20 9.14 -0.66
N THR A 292 -31.36 10.17 -0.73
CA THR A 292 -31.18 11.00 -1.93
C THR A 292 -29.78 10.88 -2.51
N THR A 293 -29.41 9.69 -2.99
CA THR A 293 -28.35 9.56 -4.02
C THR A 293 -28.98 9.62 -5.42
N THR A 294 -29.65 10.73 -5.71
CA THR A 294 -29.64 11.33 -7.05
C THR A 294 -28.75 12.57 -7.00
N ALA A 295 -27.58 12.45 -6.37
CA ALA A 295 -26.45 13.34 -6.60
C ALA A 295 -25.61 12.73 -7.73
N ALA A 296 -25.26 13.56 -8.70
CA ALA A 296 -24.54 13.21 -9.92
C ALA A 296 -23.39 12.21 -9.70
N PRO A 297 -23.14 11.30 -10.66
CA PRO A 297 -22.11 10.29 -10.53
C PRO A 297 -20.77 10.97 -10.28
N HIS A 298 -20.07 10.60 -9.20
CA HIS A 298 -18.62 10.62 -9.25
C HIS A 298 -18.23 9.69 -10.39
N ALA A 299 -18.02 10.27 -11.58
CA ALA A 299 -18.01 9.63 -12.89
C ALA A 299 -16.90 8.60 -13.12
N ASN A 300 -16.24 8.10 -12.07
CA ASN A 300 -15.04 7.29 -12.14
C ASN A 300 -14.90 6.29 -10.96
N ASN A 301 -15.95 5.87 -10.27
CA ASN A 301 -15.84 4.72 -9.35
C ASN A 301 -16.49 3.49 -9.97
N ILE A 302 -15.87 2.32 -9.75
CA ILE A 302 -16.33 1.03 -10.26
C ILE A 302 -17.03 0.32 -9.11
N ARG A 303 -18.34 0.15 -9.25
CA ARG A 303 -19.15 -0.57 -8.27
C ARG A 303 -19.25 -2.03 -8.67
N VAL A 304 -18.95 -2.92 -7.75
CA VAL A 304 -18.99 -4.37 -7.95
C VAL A 304 -20.01 -4.95 -7.00
N ASN A 305 -21.00 -5.65 -7.55
CA ASN A 305 -21.95 -6.44 -6.79
C ASN A 305 -21.73 -7.91 -7.14
N ILE A 306 -21.41 -8.71 -6.13
CA ILE A 306 -21.20 -10.14 -6.26
C ILE A 306 -22.23 -10.85 -5.40
N THR A 307 -22.99 -11.76 -6.02
CA THR A 307 -24.01 -12.55 -5.33
C THR A 307 -23.72 -14.02 -5.51
N TRP A 308 -23.74 -14.75 -4.42
CA TRP A 308 -23.66 -16.21 -4.40
C TRP A 308 -25.05 -16.76 -4.13
N SER A 309 -25.46 -17.76 -4.89
CA SER A 309 -26.67 -18.53 -4.62
C SER A 309 -26.36 -20.01 -4.69
N TYR A 310 -26.74 -20.75 -3.66
CA TYR A 310 -26.51 -22.19 -3.60
C TYR A 310 -27.83 -22.95 -3.75
N ALA A 311 -27.94 -23.75 -4.79
CA ALA A 311 -29.08 -24.64 -5.04
C ALA A 311 -28.60 -25.91 -5.75
N ASP A 312 -29.20 -27.06 -5.43
CA ASP A 312 -28.94 -28.34 -6.10
C ASP A 312 -27.45 -28.74 -6.20
N SER A 313 -26.67 -28.46 -5.14
CA SER A 313 -25.21 -28.71 -5.09
C SER A 313 -24.38 -27.90 -6.09
N ILE A 314 -24.97 -26.86 -6.68
CA ILE A 314 -24.34 -25.91 -7.59
C ILE A 314 -24.32 -24.53 -6.92
N THR A 315 -23.16 -23.90 -6.92
CA THR A 315 -23.01 -22.52 -6.48
C THR A 315 -23.01 -21.63 -7.72
N THR A 316 -24.02 -20.80 -7.88
CA THR A 316 -24.06 -19.77 -8.92
C THR A 316 -23.48 -18.49 -8.33
N VAL A 317 -22.50 -17.93 -9.02
CA VAL A 317 -21.89 -16.64 -8.69
C VAL A 317 -22.26 -15.66 -9.80
N LYS A 318 -22.92 -14.57 -9.44
CA LYS A 318 -23.20 -13.47 -10.36
C LYS A 318 -22.32 -12.30 -10.02
N MET A 319 -21.68 -11.72 -11.03
CA MET A 319 -20.78 -10.58 -10.89
C MET A 319 -21.28 -9.46 -11.78
N VAL A 320 -21.79 -8.40 -11.15
CA VAL A 320 -22.31 -7.20 -11.80
C VAL A 320 -21.35 -6.05 -11.54
N ILE A 321 -20.73 -5.54 -12.60
CA ILE A 321 -19.67 -4.53 -12.53
C ILE A 321 -20.14 -3.28 -13.26
N ASP A 322 -20.30 -2.18 -12.54
CA ASP A 322 -20.62 -0.88 -13.09
C ASP A 322 -19.33 -0.11 -13.46
N ASN A 323 -19.36 0.61 -14.57
CA ASN A 323 -18.25 1.45 -15.07
C ASN A 323 -16.91 0.75 -15.37
N LEU A 324 -16.89 -0.56 -15.66
CA LEU A 324 -15.67 -1.24 -16.14
C LEU A 324 -15.32 -0.75 -17.56
N LYS A 325 -14.17 -0.10 -17.77
CA LYS A 325 -13.81 0.50 -19.07
C LYS A 325 -13.30 -0.54 -20.07
N ILE A 326 -13.27 -0.16 -21.36
CA ILE A 326 -12.62 -0.95 -22.42
C ILE A 326 -11.14 -1.15 -22.07
N SER A 327 -10.60 -2.32 -22.39
CA SER A 327 -9.23 -2.72 -22.07
C SER A 327 -8.95 -2.76 -20.56
N GLN A 328 -9.96 -3.08 -19.75
CA GLN A 328 -9.81 -3.34 -18.31
C GLN A 328 -10.25 -4.74 -17.94
N TRP A 329 -9.75 -5.20 -16.80
CA TRP A 329 -10.13 -6.46 -16.19
C TRP A 329 -10.38 -6.28 -14.70
N LEU A 330 -11.33 -7.05 -14.19
CA LEU A 330 -11.60 -7.20 -12.76
C LEU A 330 -11.41 -8.67 -12.38
N ALA A 331 -10.70 -8.91 -11.28
CA ALA A 331 -10.48 -10.23 -10.74
C ALA A 331 -11.05 -10.35 -9.33
N MET A 332 -11.62 -11.52 -9.05
CA MET A 332 -12.00 -11.97 -7.71
C MET A 332 -11.24 -13.26 -7.40
N GLY A 333 -10.38 -13.22 -6.39
CA GLY A 333 -9.78 -14.38 -5.76
C GLY A 333 -10.64 -14.90 -4.61
N LEU A 334 -10.74 -16.22 -4.47
CA LEU A 334 -11.26 -16.87 -3.27
C LEU A 334 -10.08 -17.46 -2.51
N SER A 335 -9.68 -16.80 -1.43
CA SER A 335 -8.54 -17.20 -0.61
C SER A 335 -8.96 -17.66 0.78
N LEU A 336 -8.13 -18.47 1.44
CA LEU A 336 -8.31 -18.79 2.86
C LEU A 336 -7.56 -17.82 3.78
N ASP A 337 -6.76 -16.92 3.21
CA ASP A 337 -5.98 -15.91 3.94
C ASP A 337 -6.09 -14.51 3.27
N GLU A 338 -5.29 -13.54 3.72
CA GLU A 338 -5.29 -12.16 3.21
C GLU A 338 -4.35 -11.95 2.00
N SER A 339 -3.75 -13.04 1.49
CA SER A 339 -2.78 -13.02 0.42
C SER A 339 -3.25 -13.91 -0.73
N MET A 340 -3.09 -13.43 -1.97
CA MET A 340 -3.28 -14.29 -3.14
C MET A 340 -2.14 -15.31 -3.22
N GLY A 341 -2.36 -16.48 -2.64
CA GLY A 341 -1.50 -17.67 -2.64
C GLY A 341 -1.93 -18.65 -3.72
N HIS A 342 -2.12 -19.93 -3.36
CA HIS A 342 -2.63 -20.99 -4.26
C HIS A 342 -4.15 -20.94 -4.43
N ASP A 343 -4.68 -19.76 -4.71
CA ASP A 343 -6.10 -19.46 -4.64
C ASP A 343 -6.78 -19.52 -6.02
N HIS A 344 -8.10 -19.71 -6.01
CA HIS A 344 -8.89 -19.65 -7.22
C HIS A 344 -9.20 -18.20 -7.58
N VAL A 345 -8.90 -17.81 -8.81
CA VAL A 345 -9.10 -16.45 -9.31
C VAL A 345 -10.03 -16.47 -10.50
N PHE A 346 -11.09 -15.67 -10.45
CA PHE A 346 -12.05 -15.48 -11.52
C PHE A 346 -11.85 -14.08 -12.10
N ILE A 347 -11.63 -13.98 -13.40
CA ILE A 347 -11.26 -12.73 -14.07
C ILE A 347 -12.25 -12.42 -15.17
N CYS A 348 -12.88 -11.25 -15.07
CA CYS A 348 -13.79 -10.67 -16.05
C CYS A 348 -13.05 -9.56 -16.81
N GLN A 349 -12.92 -9.70 -18.14
CA GLN A 349 -12.19 -8.77 -19.00
C GLN A 349 -13.13 -8.11 -19.99
N ARG A 350 -13.01 -6.78 -20.17
CA ARG A 350 -13.72 -6.05 -21.22
C ARG A 350 -12.75 -5.70 -22.34
N LEU A 351 -12.82 -6.41 -23.46
CA LEU A 351 -11.92 -6.17 -24.61
C LEU A 351 -12.42 -5.03 -25.49
N ASN A 352 -13.73 -5.01 -25.74
CA ASN A 352 -14.43 -4.02 -26.54
C ASN A 352 -15.91 -3.98 -26.07
N ASP A 353 -16.79 -3.26 -26.76
CA ASP A 353 -18.19 -3.09 -26.34
C ASP A 353 -19.02 -4.39 -26.39
N ASN A 354 -18.61 -5.38 -27.19
CA ASN A 354 -19.37 -6.62 -27.41
C ASN A 354 -18.66 -7.87 -26.85
N THR A 355 -17.41 -7.76 -26.45
CA THR A 355 -16.58 -8.90 -26.05
C THR A 355 -16.15 -8.77 -24.59
N ILE A 356 -16.81 -9.56 -23.75
CA ILE A 356 -16.45 -9.82 -22.37
C ILE A 356 -15.87 -11.23 -22.29
N LEU A 357 -14.71 -11.39 -21.63
CA LEU A 357 -14.10 -12.69 -21.38
C LEU A 357 -14.05 -12.97 -19.88
N LEU A 358 -14.67 -14.08 -19.47
CA LEU A 358 -14.62 -14.60 -18.12
C LEU A 358 -13.74 -15.86 -18.10
N GLY A 359 -12.72 -15.86 -17.24
CA GLY A 359 -11.81 -16.99 -17.06
C GLY A 359 -11.59 -17.35 -15.60
N ARG A 360 -11.26 -18.62 -15.36
CA ARG A 360 -10.82 -19.13 -14.06
C ARG A 360 -9.33 -19.47 -14.11
N PHE A 361 -8.60 -19.05 -13.08
CA PHE A 361 -7.17 -19.22 -12.94
C PHE A 361 -6.82 -19.76 -11.55
N ILE A 362 -5.66 -20.37 -11.45
CA ILE A 362 -4.98 -20.63 -10.18
C ILE A 362 -3.62 -19.97 -10.30
N ASN A 363 -3.22 -19.28 -9.26
CA ASN A 363 -1.88 -18.71 -9.19
C ASN A 363 -0.89 -19.84 -8.82
N PRO A 364 0.00 -20.29 -9.72
CA PRO A 364 1.06 -21.24 -9.35
C PRO A 364 2.05 -20.56 -8.40
N GLU A 365 2.88 -21.34 -7.68
CA GLU A 365 3.86 -20.81 -6.71
C GLU A 365 4.56 -19.53 -7.21
N GLY A 366 4.27 -18.39 -6.56
CA GLY A 366 4.81 -17.08 -6.90
C GLY A 366 3.81 -16.16 -7.64
N ARG A 367 3.94 -14.84 -7.43
CA ARG A 367 3.09 -13.79 -8.04
C ARG A 367 3.34 -13.65 -9.55
N THR A 368 3.09 -14.70 -10.32
CA THR A 368 3.31 -14.73 -11.77
C THR A 368 2.05 -14.35 -12.53
N ARG A 369 2.21 -13.71 -13.69
CA ARG A 369 1.10 -13.27 -14.52
C ARG A 369 0.39 -14.49 -15.12
N PRO A 370 -0.94 -14.62 -15.02
CA PRO A 370 -1.65 -15.66 -15.75
C PRO A 370 -1.48 -15.41 -17.26
N ALA A 371 -0.82 -16.32 -17.97
CA ALA A 371 -0.71 -16.23 -19.43
C ALA A 371 -2.06 -16.59 -20.05
N LEU A 372 -2.77 -15.62 -20.59
CA LEU A 372 -4.03 -15.84 -21.33
C LEU A 372 -3.74 -16.30 -22.76
N ALA A 373 -2.87 -17.29 -22.93
CA ALA A 373 -2.75 -17.99 -24.20
C ALA A 373 -3.68 -19.22 -24.15
N SER A 374 -4.84 -19.08 -24.80
CA SER A 374 -5.63 -20.16 -25.41
C SER A 374 -6.16 -21.30 -24.54
N THR A 375 -6.17 -21.19 -23.21
CA THR A 375 -6.75 -22.26 -22.40
C THR A 375 -7.83 -21.75 -21.45
N ILE A 376 -9.03 -21.51 -22.01
CA ILE A 376 -10.27 -21.88 -21.32
C ILE A 376 -10.17 -23.39 -21.11
N VAL A 377 -9.40 -23.82 -20.10
CA VAL A 377 -9.48 -25.21 -19.67
C VAL A 377 -10.81 -25.27 -18.95
N ASN A 378 -11.83 -25.86 -19.58
CA ASN A 378 -12.92 -26.50 -18.86
C ASN A 378 -12.35 -27.85 -18.39
N PRO A 379 -11.68 -27.94 -17.22
CA PRO A 379 -11.02 -29.15 -16.78
C PRO A 379 -12.11 -29.94 -16.06
N GLY A 380 -12.96 -30.63 -16.82
CA GLY A 380 -13.97 -31.53 -16.27
C GLY A 380 -15.03 -30.84 -15.41
N GLY A 381 -15.92 -30.07 -16.03
CA GLY A 381 -17.29 -29.89 -15.57
C GLY A 381 -17.56 -29.20 -14.22
N SER A 382 -16.55 -28.63 -13.54
CA SER A 382 -16.68 -27.95 -12.23
C SER A 382 -16.83 -26.42 -12.29
N PHE A 383 -16.66 -25.82 -13.47
CA PHE A 383 -16.82 -24.39 -13.74
C PHE A 383 -17.52 -24.23 -15.09
N ASN A 384 -18.67 -23.57 -15.11
CA ASN A 384 -19.40 -23.26 -16.34
C ASN A 384 -19.74 -21.77 -16.37
N ILE A 385 -19.50 -21.14 -17.50
CA ILE A 385 -19.87 -19.73 -17.69
C ILE A 385 -21.37 -19.65 -17.96
N SER A 386 -22.07 -18.83 -17.19
CA SER A 386 -23.53 -18.64 -17.28
C SER A 386 -23.91 -17.41 -18.09
N LEU A 387 -23.19 -16.29 -17.92
CA LEU A 387 -23.46 -15.04 -18.63
C LEU A 387 -22.18 -14.22 -18.81
N GLN A 388 -21.96 -13.73 -20.03
CA GLN A 388 -20.93 -12.74 -20.36
C GLN A 388 -21.58 -11.68 -21.22
N LYS A 389 -21.89 -10.52 -20.65
CA LYS A 389 -22.62 -9.46 -21.36
C LYS A 389 -22.16 -8.08 -20.91
N PHE A 390 -22.19 -7.11 -21.82
CA PHE A 390 -22.14 -5.70 -21.48
C PHE A 390 -23.42 -5.02 -21.98
N GLU A 391 -24.10 -4.28 -21.11
CA GLU A 391 -25.34 -3.57 -21.45
C GLU A 391 -25.51 -2.37 -20.53
N ASN A 392 -25.87 -1.21 -21.10
CA ASN A 392 -26.18 0.02 -20.36
C ASN A 392 -25.09 0.45 -19.35
N GLY A 393 -23.80 0.29 -19.69
CA GLY A 393 -22.70 0.66 -18.80
C GLY A 393 -22.28 -0.42 -17.80
N ILE A 394 -23.01 -1.54 -17.75
CA ILE A 394 -22.82 -2.62 -16.78
C ILE A 394 -22.25 -3.86 -17.46
N THR A 395 -21.19 -4.43 -16.88
CA THR A 395 -20.59 -5.71 -17.28
C THR A 395 -21.09 -6.84 -16.37
N TYR A 396 -21.58 -7.91 -16.98
CA TYR A 396 -22.08 -9.13 -16.33
C TYR A 396 -21.13 -10.29 -16.60
N CYS A 397 -20.68 -10.96 -15.54
CA CYS A 397 -19.75 -12.08 -15.57
C CYS A 397 -20.21 -13.18 -14.60
N ASP A 398 -21.22 -13.95 -15.02
CA ASP A 398 -21.84 -14.96 -14.17
C ASP A 398 -21.29 -16.35 -14.50
N PHE A 399 -21.12 -17.17 -13.48
CA PHE A 399 -20.64 -18.54 -13.62
C PHE A 399 -21.20 -19.45 -12.53
N THR A 400 -21.19 -20.75 -12.80
CA THR A 400 -21.53 -21.79 -11.85
C THR A 400 -20.33 -22.64 -11.48
N LEU A 401 -20.27 -23.02 -10.21
CA LEU A 401 -19.31 -23.94 -9.64
C LEU A 401 -20.05 -25.20 -9.19
N SER A 402 -19.61 -26.35 -9.67
CA SER A 402 -20.17 -27.66 -9.31
C SER A 402 -19.11 -28.55 -8.67
N ASN A 403 -19.53 -29.36 -7.71
CA ASN A 403 -18.66 -30.30 -7.03
C ASN A 403 -18.25 -31.46 -7.95
N PHE A 404 -16.95 -31.73 -8.03
CA PHE A 404 -16.47 -33.06 -8.37
C PHE A 404 -16.24 -33.83 -7.06
N ALA A 405 -17.30 -34.44 -6.53
CA ALA A 405 -17.18 -35.54 -5.59
C ALA A 405 -16.75 -36.79 -6.39
N GLY A 406 -15.49 -36.84 -6.80
CA GLY A 406 -14.97 -37.93 -7.61
C GLY A 406 -13.70 -38.49 -7.00
N THR A 407 -13.81 -39.69 -6.47
CA THR A 407 -12.72 -40.67 -6.34
C THR A 407 -11.99 -40.81 -7.68
N GLN A 408 -11.04 -39.92 -7.97
CA GLN A 408 -10.12 -40.05 -9.10
C GLN A 408 -8.70 -40.10 -8.56
N ARG A 409 -8.32 -41.32 -8.16
CA ARG A 409 -6.92 -41.76 -8.10
C ARG A 409 -6.32 -41.76 -9.52
N ARG A 410 -6.09 -40.60 -10.13
CA ARG A 410 -5.14 -40.46 -11.23
C ARG A 410 -4.46 -39.10 -11.14
N LYS A 411 -3.17 -39.13 -10.77
CA LYS A 411 -2.23 -38.03 -10.93
C LYS A 411 -2.22 -37.61 -12.41
N ARG A 412 -3.00 -36.59 -12.76
CA ARG A 412 -2.75 -35.74 -13.92
C ARG A 412 -2.23 -34.40 -13.41
N GLN A 413 -1.08 -34.00 -13.93
CA GLN A 413 -0.20 -32.94 -13.43
C GLN A 413 -0.80 -31.51 -13.55
N ASN A 414 -2.01 -31.36 -14.09
CA ASN A 414 -2.73 -30.09 -14.29
C ASN A 414 -4.17 -30.13 -13.73
N SER A 415 -4.40 -30.74 -12.57
CA SER A 415 -5.73 -30.77 -11.94
C SER A 415 -5.88 -29.60 -10.96
N PHE A 416 -6.95 -28.80 -11.14
CA PHE A 416 -7.30 -27.71 -10.24
C PHE A 416 -7.71 -28.30 -8.89
N PRO A 417 -7.16 -27.85 -7.73
CA PRO A 417 -7.73 -28.17 -6.42
C PRO A 417 -9.23 -27.90 -6.38
N ALA A 418 -9.96 -28.77 -5.70
CA ALA A 418 -11.40 -28.63 -5.53
C ALA A 418 -11.67 -27.52 -4.49
N LEU A 419 -12.57 -26.59 -4.83
CA LEU A 419 -13.12 -25.65 -3.87
C LEU A 419 -13.98 -26.43 -2.87
N SER A 420 -13.56 -26.48 -1.61
CA SER A 420 -14.40 -27.02 -0.53
C SER A 420 -15.63 -26.14 -0.34
N GLN A 421 -16.82 -26.72 -0.40
CA GLN A 421 -18.09 -26.02 -0.15
C GLN A 421 -18.30 -25.66 1.34
N THR A 422 -17.53 -26.24 2.26
CA THR A 422 -17.62 -25.99 3.70
C THR A 422 -16.53 -25.03 4.22
N ALA A 423 -15.57 -24.67 3.38
CA ALA A 423 -14.54 -23.71 3.74
C ALA A 423 -15.06 -22.27 3.58
N SER A 424 -14.65 -21.41 4.51
CA SER A 424 -14.94 -19.97 4.47
C SER A 424 -13.83 -19.26 3.70
N TYR A 425 -14.17 -18.66 2.56
CA TYR A 425 -13.22 -17.97 1.70
C TYR A 425 -13.30 -16.46 1.89
N ARG A 426 -12.16 -15.80 1.97
CA ARG A 426 -12.03 -14.36 1.86
C ARG A 426 -11.99 -13.95 0.38
N PRO A 427 -12.94 -13.15 -0.11
CA PRO A 427 -12.87 -12.62 -1.47
C PRO A 427 -11.79 -11.53 -1.55
N LEU A 428 -10.90 -11.65 -2.52
CA LEU A 428 -9.84 -10.71 -2.82
C LEU A 428 -10.15 -10.06 -4.17
N ILE A 429 -10.42 -8.75 -4.20
CA ILE A 429 -10.80 -8.07 -5.44
C ILE A 429 -9.61 -7.25 -5.95
N ALA A 430 -9.37 -7.31 -7.26
CA ALA A 430 -8.37 -6.49 -7.92
C ALA A 430 -8.87 -6.02 -9.29
N ILE A 431 -8.44 -4.83 -9.69
CA ILE A 431 -8.74 -4.26 -11.00
C ILE A 431 -7.46 -3.77 -11.67
N GLY A 432 -7.35 -4.00 -12.97
CA GLY A 432 -6.21 -3.57 -13.77
C GLY A 432 -6.54 -3.35 -15.24
N ASN A 433 -5.53 -2.93 -15.99
CA ASN A 433 -5.64 -2.70 -17.44
C ASN A 433 -5.17 -3.92 -18.23
N LEU A 434 -5.60 -4.01 -19.48
CA LEU A 434 -5.14 -4.96 -20.48
C LEU A 434 -4.06 -4.31 -21.36
N ASP A 435 -3.06 -5.08 -21.77
CA ASP A 435 -2.07 -4.63 -22.74
C ASP A 435 -2.66 -4.60 -24.17
N SER A 436 -1.88 -4.11 -25.14
CA SER A 436 -2.28 -4.06 -26.56
C SER A 436 -2.56 -5.43 -27.20
N SER A 437 -2.17 -6.51 -26.54
CA SER A 437 -2.39 -7.89 -26.95
C SER A 437 -3.48 -8.58 -26.11
N ASN A 438 -4.28 -7.81 -25.36
CA ASN A 438 -5.34 -8.26 -24.45
C ASN A 438 -4.86 -9.13 -23.28
N ASN A 439 -3.59 -9.05 -22.89
CA ASN A 439 -3.09 -9.72 -21.69
C ASN A 439 -3.27 -8.86 -20.43
N LEU A 440 -3.35 -9.52 -19.29
CA LEU A 440 -3.49 -8.89 -17.98
C LEU A 440 -2.21 -8.11 -17.60
N MET A 441 -2.32 -6.78 -17.45
CA MET A 441 -1.29 -5.98 -16.79
C MET A 441 -1.44 -6.09 -15.27
N GLN A 442 -0.36 -5.85 -14.53
CA GLN A 442 -0.38 -5.84 -13.07
C GLN A 442 -1.28 -4.72 -12.56
N HIS A 443 -2.23 -5.05 -11.67
CA HIS A 443 -3.02 -4.06 -10.95
C HIS A 443 -2.13 -3.18 -10.05
N ALA A 444 -2.53 -1.94 -9.81
CA ALA A 444 -1.84 -1.05 -8.89
C ALA A 444 -2.07 -1.48 -7.42
N GLN A 445 -1.29 -0.92 -6.49
CA GLN A 445 -1.44 -1.25 -5.06
C GLN A 445 -2.72 -0.69 -4.45
N ASN A 446 -3.19 0.46 -4.93
CA ASN A 446 -4.45 1.11 -4.57
C ASN A 446 -5.67 0.52 -5.31
N SER A 447 -5.45 -0.39 -6.26
CA SER A 447 -6.51 -0.97 -7.10
C SER A 447 -6.77 -2.46 -6.77
N ARG A 448 -6.52 -2.83 -5.51
CA ARG A 448 -6.77 -4.15 -4.94
C ARG A 448 -7.22 -4.04 -3.50
N GLU A 449 -8.04 -4.97 -3.05
CA GLU A 449 -8.47 -5.05 -1.66
C GLU A 449 -8.71 -6.50 -1.23
N ALA A 450 -8.38 -6.80 0.02
CA ALA A 450 -8.79 -8.01 0.70
C ALA A 450 -10.03 -7.70 1.53
N LEU A 451 -11.20 -8.21 1.14
CA LEU A 451 -12.45 -7.92 1.84
C LEU A 451 -12.39 -8.51 3.25
N SER A 452 -12.88 -7.76 4.24
CA SER A 452 -12.91 -8.19 5.64
C SER A 452 -13.94 -9.32 5.86
N GLN A 453 -15.00 -9.34 5.06
CA GLN A 453 -16.05 -10.36 5.04
C GLN A 453 -15.57 -11.64 4.33
N THR A 454 -15.92 -12.80 4.90
CA THR A 454 -15.70 -14.12 4.29
C THR A 454 -17.01 -14.70 3.78
N VAL A 455 -16.98 -15.47 2.70
CA VAL A 455 -18.14 -16.12 2.07
C VAL A 455 -18.06 -17.64 2.15
N LEU A 456 -19.21 -18.27 2.36
CA LEU A 456 -19.39 -19.72 2.26
C LEU A 456 -20.06 -20.07 0.93
N LEU A 457 -19.45 -20.95 0.14
CA LEU A 457 -19.96 -21.29 -1.19
C LEU A 457 -21.27 -22.11 -1.18
N ASN A 458 -21.63 -22.69 -0.03
CA ASN A 458 -22.88 -23.43 0.16
C ASN A 458 -24.03 -22.58 0.74
N ARG A 459 -23.90 -21.25 0.74
CA ARG A 459 -24.92 -20.31 1.23
C ARG A 459 -25.18 -19.20 0.22
N ASN A 460 -26.29 -18.51 0.44
CA ASN A 460 -26.59 -17.30 -0.29
C ASN A 460 -25.88 -16.13 0.41
N GLU A 461 -25.01 -15.43 -0.31
CA GLU A 461 -24.21 -14.32 0.19
C GLU A 461 -24.27 -13.17 -0.82
N ILE A 462 -24.11 -11.93 -0.35
CA ILE A 462 -24.07 -10.74 -1.19
C ILE A 462 -22.94 -9.84 -0.70
N ILE A 463 -22.11 -9.37 -1.63
CA ILE A 463 -21.05 -8.40 -1.36
C ILE A 463 -21.17 -7.26 -2.37
N ILE A 464 -21.23 -6.04 -1.85
CA ILE A 464 -21.19 -4.81 -2.64
C ILE A 464 -19.93 -4.07 -2.25
N TYR A 465 -19.15 -3.68 -3.25
CA TYR A 465 -17.89 -2.99 -3.03
C TYR A 465 -17.66 -1.92 -4.09
N ASP A 466 -17.25 -0.73 -3.66
CA ASP A 466 -16.90 0.39 -4.52
C ASP A 466 -15.38 0.50 -4.62
N LEU A 467 -14.85 0.20 -5.80
CA LEU A 467 -13.45 0.43 -6.14
C LEU A 467 -13.30 1.83 -6.71
N GLN A 468 -12.22 2.51 -6.30
CA GLN A 468 -11.72 3.63 -7.09
C GLN A 468 -11.41 3.09 -8.49
N SER A 469 -11.98 3.67 -9.56
CA SER A 469 -11.61 3.22 -10.90
C SER A 469 -10.10 3.35 -11.03
N VAL A 470 -9.49 2.40 -11.72
CA VAL A 470 -8.19 2.64 -12.33
C VAL A 470 -8.46 3.72 -13.36
N GLY A 471 -8.41 4.98 -12.91
CA GLY A 471 -8.07 6.07 -13.78
C GLY A 471 -6.81 5.65 -14.51
N SER A 472 -6.63 6.12 -15.74
CA SER A 472 -5.28 6.23 -16.26
C SER A 472 -4.55 7.21 -15.33
N ASP A 473 -4.12 6.75 -14.15
CA ASP A 473 -3.11 7.39 -13.31
C ASP A 473 -2.04 7.71 -14.32
N SER A 474 -1.83 9.00 -14.58
CA SER A 474 -1.20 9.48 -15.81
C SER A 474 0.20 8.89 -15.91
N THR A 475 0.30 7.68 -16.47
CA THR A 475 1.55 7.02 -16.79
C THR A 475 2.32 7.92 -17.73
N GLY A 476 1.63 8.85 -18.42
CA GLY A 476 2.20 10.00 -19.11
C GLY A 476 3.29 10.73 -18.33
N LEU A 477 3.14 11.04 -17.04
CA LEU A 477 4.21 11.73 -16.27
C LEU A 477 5.43 10.82 -16.05
N MET A 478 5.20 9.56 -15.67
CA MET A 478 6.25 8.57 -15.49
C MET A 478 6.97 8.24 -16.82
N LYS A 479 6.21 8.11 -17.91
CA LYS A 479 6.70 7.90 -19.27
C LYS A 479 7.48 9.12 -19.75
N ALA A 480 6.98 10.33 -19.52
CA ALA A 480 7.68 11.58 -19.83
C ALA A 480 9.01 11.68 -19.07
N HIS A 481 9.04 11.33 -17.77
CA HIS A 481 10.28 11.21 -17.01
C HIS A 481 11.28 10.27 -17.71
N GLY A 482 10.86 9.05 -18.05
CA GLY A 482 11.71 8.06 -18.72
C GLY A 482 12.22 8.54 -20.09
N ILE A 483 11.34 9.11 -20.91
CA ILE A 483 11.65 9.65 -22.25
C ILE A 483 12.68 10.78 -22.16
N ILE A 484 12.46 11.75 -21.27
CA ILE A 484 13.39 12.87 -21.08
C ILE A 484 14.74 12.36 -20.57
N MET A 485 14.76 11.42 -19.62
CA MET A 485 16.01 10.84 -19.10
C MET A 485 16.79 10.08 -20.20
N LEU A 486 16.12 9.26 -21.01
CA LEU A 486 16.78 8.55 -22.11
C LEU A 486 17.38 9.51 -23.12
N PHE A 487 16.62 10.49 -23.60
CA PHE A 487 17.11 11.48 -24.55
C PHE A 487 18.30 12.25 -23.98
N THR A 488 18.20 12.69 -22.73
CA THR A 488 19.25 13.47 -22.06
C THR A 488 20.55 12.68 -21.93
N TRP A 489 20.50 11.45 -21.41
CA TRP A 489 21.70 10.67 -21.09
C TRP A 489 22.28 9.92 -22.28
N ILE A 490 21.46 9.46 -23.23
CA ILE A 490 21.93 8.75 -24.43
C ILE A 490 22.40 9.72 -25.50
N VAL A 491 21.73 10.86 -25.71
CA VAL A 491 22.05 11.77 -26.83
C VAL A 491 22.90 12.94 -26.36
N LEU A 492 22.42 13.71 -25.39
CA LEU A 492 23.05 14.98 -25.03
C LEU A 492 24.35 14.79 -24.25
N VAL A 493 24.33 13.94 -23.21
CA VAL A 493 25.51 13.73 -22.33
C VAL A 493 26.68 13.12 -23.11
N SER A 494 26.45 12.05 -23.87
CA SER A 494 27.50 11.41 -24.67
C SER A 494 28.11 12.39 -25.69
N THR A 495 27.27 13.16 -26.39
CA THR A 495 27.70 14.16 -27.36
C THR A 495 28.52 15.25 -26.69
N GLY A 496 28.05 15.79 -25.56
CA GLY A 496 28.76 16.86 -24.88
C GLY A 496 30.11 16.42 -24.28
N ILE A 497 30.26 15.15 -23.88
CA ILE A 497 31.56 14.59 -23.45
C ILE A 497 32.51 14.46 -24.65
N LEU A 498 32.04 13.96 -25.79
CA LEU A 498 32.87 13.85 -27.01
C LEU A 498 33.36 15.23 -27.48
N VAL A 499 32.50 16.24 -27.47
CA VAL A 499 32.86 17.63 -27.80
C VAL A 499 33.94 18.16 -26.85
N ALA A 500 33.74 18.01 -25.53
CA ALA A 500 34.71 18.49 -24.55
C ALA A 500 36.06 17.79 -24.62
N ARG A 501 36.11 16.53 -25.04
CA ARG A 501 37.35 15.76 -25.12
C ARG A 501 38.10 15.97 -26.43
N TYR A 502 37.41 15.85 -27.58
CA TYR A 502 38.07 15.74 -28.88
C TYR A 502 38.07 17.02 -29.71
N PHE A 503 37.25 18.02 -29.38
CA PHE A 503 37.12 19.24 -30.19
C PHE A 503 37.82 20.45 -29.57
N LYS A 504 38.57 20.29 -28.48
CA LYS A 504 39.30 21.40 -27.81
C LYS A 504 40.21 22.20 -28.76
N GLN A 505 40.84 21.49 -29.70
CA GLN A 505 41.80 22.05 -30.66
C GLN A 505 41.18 22.31 -32.04
N SER A 506 39.89 22.01 -32.23
CA SER A 506 39.19 22.22 -33.50
C SER A 506 38.71 23.67 -33.60
N TRP A 507 38.85 24.28 -34.76
CA TRP A 507 38.51 25.69 -35.04
C TRP A 507 39.18 26.73 -34.12
N PRO A 508 40.52 26.77 -34.07
CA PRO A 508 41.25 27.66 -33.17
C PRO A 508 41.03 29.16 -33.46
N ASN A 509 40.71 29.51 -34.70
CA ASN A 509 40.51 30.90 -35.13
C ASN A 509 39.06 31.39 -34.96
N SER A 510 38.12 30.48 -34.70
CA SER A 510 36.70 30.79 -34.55
C SER A 510 36.33 30.91 -33.08
N LYS A 511 35.51 31.90 -32.74
CA LYS A 511 35.01 32.10 -31.37
C LYS A 511 33.49 32.28 -31.40
N ILE A 512 32.80 31.67 -30.44
CA ILE A 512 31.37 31.89 -30.18
C ILE A 512 31.29 32.71 -28.90
N CYS A 513 30.68 33.90 -28.97
CA CYS A 513 30.58 34.84 -27.83
C CYS A 513 31.93 35.11 -27.14
N GLY A 514 33.01 35.27 -27.93
CA GLY A 514 34.36 35.54 -27.43
C GLY A 514 35.06 34.34 -26.77
N LYS A 515 34.45 33.15 -26.74
CA LYS A 515 35.02 31.91 -26.20
C LYS A 515 35.24 30.87 -27.31
N ALA A 516 36.11 29.88 -27.04
CA ALA A 516 36.37 28.79 -27.97
C ALA A 516 35.07 28.04 -28.34
N VAL A 517 34.93 27.65 -29.61
CA VAL A 517 33.73 27.02 -30.16
C VAL A 517 33.31 25.79 -29.35
N TRP A 518 34.24 24.87 -29.09
CA TRP A 518 33.97 23.64 -28.32
C TRP A 518 33.41 23.93 -26.93
N PHE A 519 33.91 24.99 -26.28
CA PHE A 519 33.49 25.36 -24.93
C PHE A 519 32.09 25.95 -24.92
N GLY A 520 31.76 26.76 -25.93
CA GLY A 520 30.40 27.24 -26.15
C GLY A 520 29.42 26.08 -26.33
N ILE A 521 29.74 25.14 -27.23
CA ILE A 521 28.90 23.97 -27.53
C ILE A 521 28.72 23.09 -26.28
N HIS A 522 29.82 22.70 -25.62
CA HIS A 522 29.78 21.85 -24.43
C HIS A 522 28.95 22.50 -23.31
N ARG A 523 29.16 23.79 -23.04
CA ARG A 523 28.41 24.51 -22.01
C ARG A 523 26.92 24.53 -22.33
N THR A 524 26.55 24.86 -23.57
CA THR A 524 25.13 24.89 -23.97
C THR A 524 24.46 23.52 -23.84
N ILE A 525 25.11 22.46 -24.32
CA ILE A 525 24.59 21.09 -24.22
C ILE A 525 24.45 20.67 -22.74
N MET A 526 25.46 20.93 -21.92
CA MET A 526 25.46 20.51 -20.51
C MET A 526 24.48 21.32 -19.65
N THR A 527 24.26 22.60 -19.94
CA THR A 527 23.17 23.36 -19.30
C THR A 527 21.81 22.76 -19.65
N CYS A 528 21.59 22.38 -20.91
CA CYS A 528 20.36 21.70 -21.33
C CYS A 528 20.17 20.36 -20.59
N VAL A 529 21.24 19.56 -20.47
CA VAL A 529 21.24 18.31 -19.70
C VAL A 529 20.81 18.54 -18.25
N ALA A 530 21.39 19.54 -17.57
CA ALA A 530 21.05 19.84 -16.18
C ALA A 530 19.58 20.23 -16.03
N THR A 531 19.06 21.09 -16.92
CA THR A 531 17.66 21.52 -16.89
C THR A 531 16.69 20.38 -17.16
N LEU A 532 16.93 19.56 -18.18
CA LEU A 532 16.06 18.44 -18.54
C LEU A 532 16.05 17.37 -17.45
N THR A 533 17.20 17.09 -16.84
CA THR A 533 17.32 16.16 -15.71
C THR A 533 16.50 16.65 -14.51
N LEU A 534 16.55 17.95 -14.21
CA LEU A 534 15.78 18.54 -13.11
C LEU A 534 14.26 18.51 -13.39
N VAL A 535 13.84 18.86 -14.61
CA VAL A 535 12.43 18.76 -15.03
C VAL A 535 11.94 17.32 -14.91
N ALA A 536 12.69 16.35 -15.44
CA ALA A 536 12.34 14.95 -15.35
C ALA A 536 12.25 14.46 -13.87
N PHE A 537 13.13 14.95 -13.00
CA PHE A 537 13.06 14.65 -11.57
C PHE A 537 11.78 15.21 -10.92
N ILE A 538 11.39 16.44 -11.25
CA ILE A 538 10.14 17.03 -10.76
C ILE A 538 8.93 16.21 -11.23
N LEU A 539 8.90 15.79 -12.51
CA LEU A 539 7.81 14.97 -13.05
C LEU A 539 7.60 13.68 -12.25
N ILE A 540 8.68 12.98 -11.89
CA ILE A 540 8.55 11.73 -11.13
C ILE A 540 8.16 11.97 -9.66
N LEU A 541 8.62 13.06 -9.04
CA LEU A 541 8.20 13.45 -7.69
C LEU A 541 6.70 13.77 -7.63
N VAL A 542 6.19 14.52 -8.62
CA VAL A 542 4.76 14.83 -8.74
C VAL A 542 3.96 13.56 -8.95
N TYR A 543 4.40 12.68 -9.87
CA TYR A 543 3.78 11.39 -10.10
C TYR A 543 3.70 10.53 -8.84
N LYS A 544 4.75 10.55 -8.00
CA LYS A 544 4.79 9.82 -6.72
C LYS A 544 4.23 10.59 -5.54
N LYS A 545 3.63 11.78 -5.73
CA LYS A 545 3.11 12.65 -4.66
C LYS A 545 4.13 12.89 -3.52
N GLY A 546 5.41 12.99 -3.87
CA GLY A 546 6.50 13.16 -2.91
C GLY A 546 6.84 11.93 -2.05
N GLN A 547 6.16 10.79 -2.24
CA GLN A 547 6.43 9.57 -1.48
C GLN A 547 7.64 8.81 -2.04
N TRP A 548 8.51 8.35 -1.14
CA TRP A 548 9.65 7.50 -1.52
C TRP A 548 9.22 6.05 -1.74
N ILE A 549 9.93 5.33 -2.61
CA ILE A 549 9.60 3.95 -2.95
C ILE A 549 9.93 2.99 -1.78
N SER A 550 9.04 2.04 -1.51
CA SER A 550 9.22 1.06 -0.43
C SER A 550 10.37 0.10 -0.72
N GLN A 551 11.18 -0.20 0.30
CA GLN A 551 12.28 -1.18 0.23
C GLN A 551 11.82 -2.60 -0.15
N LYS A 552 10.52 -2.91 -0.03
CA LYS A 552 9.94 -4.20 -0.46
C LYS A 552 10.12 -4.45 -1.97
N ASN A 553 10.23 -3.39 -2.79
CA ASN A 553 10.52 -3.51 -4.22
C ASN A 553 11.99 -3.19 -4.51
N GLN A 554 12.87 -4.18 -4.34
CA GLN A 554 14.33 -3.99 -4.34
C GLN A 554 14.86 -3.30 -5.61
N ARG A 555 14.29 -3.59 -6.79
CA ARG A 555 14.78 -3.04 -8.07
C ARG A 555 14.37 -1.58 -8.27
N GLU A 556 13.11 -1.25 -7.97
CA GLU A 556 12.64 0.13 -8.02
C GLU A 556 13.34 1.00 -6.97
N PHE A 557 13.57 0.43 -5.78
CA PHE A 557 14.38 1.06 -4.74
C PHE A 557 15.81 1.32 -5.22
N ALA A 558 16.50 0.31 -5.75
CA ALA A 558 17.84 0.48 -6.29
C ALA A 558 17.92 1.55 -7.39
N HIS A 559 16.95 1.56 -8.33
CA HIS A 559 16.89 2.60 -9.37
C HIS A 559 16.75 4.00 -8.77
N SER A 560 15.89 4.19 -7.75
CA SER A 560 15.70 5.49 -7.11
C SER A 560 16.99 6.00 -6.42
N ILE A 561 17.76 5.10 -5.81
CA ILE A 561 19.04 5.42 -5.16
C ILE A 561 20.12 5.76 -6.20
N VAL A 562 20.25 4.96 -7.25
CA VAL A 562 21.22 5.26 -8.32
C VAL A 562 20.83 6.55 -9.05
N GLY A 563 19.53 6.75 -9.31
CA GLY A 563 18.99 7.94 -9.95
C GLY A 563 19.27 9.22 -9.16
N ILE A 564 19.08 9.22 -7.84
CA ILE A 564 19.36 10.42 -7.02
C ILE A 564 20.86 10.74 -6.97
N LEU A 565 21.74 9.73 -7.00
CA LEU A 565 23.19 9.95 -7.11
C LEU A 565 23.55 10.62 -8.46
N VAL A 566 22.98 10.14 -9.56
CA VAL A 566 23.16 10.71 -10.89
C VAL A 566 22.68 12.17 -10.95
N ILE A 567 21.51 12.45 -10.38
CA ILE A 567 20.96 13.81 -10.31
C ILE A 567 21.87 14.71 -9.46
N SER A 568 22.33 14.22 -8.30
CA SER A 568 23.23 14.96 -7.42
C SER A 568 24.53 15.33 -8.14
N PHE A 569 25.15 14.39 -8.85
CA PHE A 569 26.35 14.67 -9.65
C PHE A 569 26.06 15.66 -10.78
N SER A 570 24.93 15.53 -11.47
CA SER A 570 24.52 16.46 -12.54
C SER A 570 24.34 17.90 -12.04
N VAL A 571 23.77 18.07 -10.83
CA VAL A 571 23.57 19.38 -10.19
C VAL A 571 24.88 19.96 -9.67
N ILE A 572 25.77 19.15 -9.10
CA ILE A 572 27.08 19.60 -8.59
C ILE A 572 27.97 20.13 -9.71
N GLN A 573 27.84 19.60 -10.94
CA GLN A 573 28.69 19.98 -12.07
C GLN A 573 28.66 21.49 -12.41
N PRO A 574 27.48 22.13 -12.59
CA PRO A 574 27.38 23.58 -12.71
C PRO A 574 28.00 24.36 -11.53
N PHE A 575 27.79 23.93 -10.29
CA PHE A 575 28.38 24.59 -9.12
C PHE A 575 29.91 24.54 -9.15
N MET A 576 30.50 23.38 -9.45
CA MET A 576 31.95 23.27 -9.64
C MET A 576 32.44 24.16 -10.77
N ALA A 577 31.66 24.28 -11.86
CA ALA A 577 32.00 25.14 -12.98
C ALA A 577 31.96 26.65 -12.65
N LEU A 578 31.22 27.08 -11.62
CA LEU A 578 31.26 28.46 -11.11
C LEU A 578 32.57 28.77 -10.38
N PHE A 579 33.10 27.81 -9.62
CA PHE A 579 34.40 27.91 -8.94
C PHE A 579 35.59 27.64 -9.85
N ARG A 580 35.37 27.63 -11.16
CA ARG A 580 36.39 27.39 -12.17
C ARG A 580 37.42 28.53 -12.17
N CYS A 581 38.64 28.23 -11.74
CA CYS A 581 39.79 29.14 -11.79
C CYS A 581 40.22 29.51 -13.23
N ASN A 582 41.00 30.59 -13.35
CA ASN A 582 41.53 31.08 -14.62
C ASN A 582 42.39 30.03 -15.33
N PRO A 583 42.49 30.06 -16.67
CA PRO A 583 43.28 29.09 -17.43
C PRO A 583 44.73 28.95 -16.95
N ASP A 584 45.35 30.07 -16.55
CA ASP A 584 46.78 30.14 -16.17
C ASP A 584 47.03 29.90 -14.66
N ASP A 585 46.02 29.43 -13.92
CA ASP A 585 46.09 29.23 -12.47
C ASP A 585 46.68 27.85 -12.12
N ARG A 586 47.56 27.79 -11.11
CA ARG A 586 48.19 26.56 -10.61
C ARG A 586 47.20 25.47 -10.18
N TYR A 587 45.98 25.82 -9.77
CA TYR A 587 44.98 24.85 -9.31
C TYR A 587 44.04 24.35 -10.43
N ARG A 588 44.27 24.79 -11.67
CA ARG A 588 43.47 24.43 -12.85
C ARG A 588 43.38 22.92 -13.09
N PHE A 589 44.46 22.19 -12.82
CA PHE A 589 44.49 20.74 -13.00
C PHE A 589 43.56 20.01 -12.02
N ILE A 590 43.41 20.51 -10.78
CA ILE A 590 42.51 19.92 -9.77
C ILE A 590 41.07 20.03 -10.26
N PHE A 591 40.67 21.22 -10.69
CA PHE A 591 39.35 21.44 -11.29
C PHE A 591 39.12 20.49 -12.47
N ASN A 592 40.07 20.39 -13.41
CA ASN A 592 39.93 19.54 -14.58
C ASN A 592 39.77 18.06 -14.21
N TYR A 593 40.52 17.56 -13.23
CA TYR A 593 40.44 16.18 -12.79
C TYR A 593 39.11 15.89 -12.09
N VAL A 594 38.74 16.72 -11.10
CA VAL A 594 37.49 16.54 -10.33
C VAL A 594 36.25 16.69 -11.22
N HIS A 595 36.22 17.69 -12.09
CA HIS A 595 35.12 17.90 -13.04
C HIS A 595 34.96 16.69 -13.99
N ALA A 596 36.08 16.16 -14.49
CA ALA A 596 36.06 15.00 -15.37
C ALA A 596 35.64 13.71 -14.65
N THR A 597 36.14 13.45 -13.44
CA THR A 597 35.82 12.23 -12.68
C THR A 597 34.35 12.20 -12.27
N VAL A 598 33.82 13.29 -11.71
CA VAL A 598 32.40 13.39 -11.35
C VAL A 598 31.50 13.20 -12.59
N GLY A 599 31.90 13.76 -13.73
CA GLY A 599 31.14 13.67 -14.97
C GLY A 599 31.12 12.26 -15.55
N PHE A 600 32.27 11.59 -15.53
CA PHE A 600 32.37 10.21 -15.98
C PHE A 600 31.65 9.24 -15.05
N SER A 601 31.74 9.44 -13.72
CA SER A 601 30.97 8.66 -12.75
C SER A 601 29.47 8.81 -12.94
N ALA A 602 28.98 10.02 -13.23
CA ALA A 602 27.56 10.25 -13.53
C ALA A 602 27.10 9.47 -14.77
N LEU A 603 27.91 9.44 -15.84
CA LEU A 603 27.61 8.65 -17.04
C LEU A 603 27.53 7.14 -16.77
N VAL A 604 28.46 6.60 -15.97
CA VAL A 604 28.44 5.17 -15.62
C VAL A 604 27.20 4.84 -14.79
N LEU A 605 26.89 5.64 -13.78
CA LEU A 605 25.71 5.44 -12.93
C LEU A 605 24.40 5.62 -13.71
N SER A 606 24.34 6.53 -14.69
CA SER A 606 23.14 6.71 -15.52
C SER A 606 22.85 5.48 -16.37
N ILE A 607 23.89 4.82 -16.90
CA ILE A 607 23.73 3.55 -17.62
C ILE A 607 23.12 2.49 -16.70
N VAL A 608 23.64 2.35 -15.48
CA VAL A 608 23.09 1.43 -14.46
C VAL A 608 21.63 1.76 -14.15
N ALA A 609 21.30 3.04 -13.97
CA ALA A 609 19.93 3.48 -13.69
C ALA A 609 18.97 3.09 -14.83
N ILE A 610 19.36 3.27 -16.09
CA ILE A 610 18.57 2.90 -17.26
C ILE A 610 18.35 1.38 -17.31
N PHE A 611 19.38 0.57 -17.04
CA PHE A 611 19.21 -0.89 -16.95
C PHE A 611 18.28 -1.32 -15.83
N LEU A 612 18.33 -0.68 -14.66
CA LEU A 612 17.42 -0.98 -13.57
C LEU A 612 15.96 -0.69 -13.95
N ALA A 613 15.72 0.39 -14.71
CA ALA A 613 14.38 0.75 -15.19
C ALA A 613 13.81 -0.27 -16.21
N MET A 614 14.66 -1.00 -16.93
CA MET A 614 14.21 -2.04 -17.88
C MET A 614 13.49 -3.21 -17.21
N PHE A 615 13.70 -3.43 -15.92
CA PHE A 615 13.06 -4.50 -15.17
C PHE A 615 11.68 -4.12 -14.61
N PHE A 616 11.24 -2.90 -14.86
CA PHE A 616 9.99 -2.37 -14.31
C PHE A 616 8.81 -2.99 -15.06
N THR A 617 7.91 -3.62 -14.31
CA THR A 617 6.74 -4.31 -14.85
C THR A 617 5.77 -3.35 -15.53
N GLN A 618 5.88 -2.05 -15.24
CA GLN A 618 5.06 -0.98 -15.80
C GLN A 618 5.34 -0.75 -17.30
N PHE A 619 6.57 -0.95 -17.79
CA PHE A 619 6.94 -0.67 -19.19
C PHE A 619 6.83 -1.87 -20.13
N GLN A 620 6.43 -3.05 -19.62
CA GLN A 620 6.10 -4.24 -20.42
C GLN A 620 7.22 -4.71 -21.39
N PHE A 621 8.47 -4.33 -21.15
CA PHE A 621 9.58 -4.69 -22.04
C PHE A 621 9.73 -6.21 -22.13
N GLN A 622 9.71 -6.75 -23.35
CA GLN A 622 10.07 -8.14 -23.55
C GLN A 622 11.59 -8.30 -23.43
N LEU A 623 12.04 -9.39 -22.81
CA LEU A 623 13.47 -9.58 -22.50
C LEU A 623 14.39 -9.64 -23.75
N ASN A 624 13.83 -9.78 -24.95
CA ASN A 624 14.62 -10.13 -26.14
C ASN A 624 14.91 -8.93 -27.07
N LYS A 625 13.93 -8.07 -27.36
CA LYS A 625 14.09 -7.03 -28.40
C LYS A 625 14.61 -5.71 -27.82
N GLU A 626 14.12 -5.32 -26.66
CA GLU A 626 14.37 -4.03 -26.04
C GLU A 626 15.74 -3.99 -25.36
N TRP A 627 16.15 -5.12 -24.77
CA TRP A 627 17.49 -5.32 -24.20
C TRP A 627 18.59 -5.20 -25.24
N SER A 628 18.34 -5.71 -26.44
CA SER A 628 19.28 -5.65 -27.55
C SER A 628 19.64 -4.21 -27.91
N ILE A 629 18.70 -3.27 -27.82
CA ILE A 629 18.93 -1.84 -28.13
C ILE A 629 19.91 -1.22 -27.12
N LEU A 630 19.73 -1.47 -25.82
CA LEU A 630 20.64 -0.96 -24.79
C LEU A 630 22.02 -1.62 -24.84
N VAL A 631 22.09 -2.91 -25.16
CA VAL A 631 23.38 -3.60 -25.36
C VAL A 631 24.13 -2.98 -26.53
N VAL A 632 23.46 -2.73 -27.66
CA VAL A 632 24.06 -2.03 -28.81
C VAL A 632 24.57 -0.64 -28.41
N TRP A 633 23.81 0.12 -27.63
CA TRP A 633 24.25 1.41 -27.10
C TRP A 633 25.50 1.29 -26.22
N CYS A 634 25.52 0.32 -25.30
CA CYS A 634 26.66 0.09 -24.41
C CYS A 634 27.92 -0.34 -25.16
N CYS A 635 27.78 -1.10 -26.25
CA CYS A 635 28.90 -1.45 -27.13
C CYS A 635 29.34 -0.26 -28.00
N TRP A 636 28.41 0.59 -28.44
CA TRP A 636 28.71 1.75 -29.26
C TRP A 636 29.54 2.81 -28.53
N LEU A 637 29.27 3.05 -27.25
CA LEU A 637 30.01 4.03 -26.45
C LEU A 637 31.53 3.84 -26.48
N PRO A 638 32.11 2.69 -26.11
CA PRO A 638 33.56 2.48 -26.20
C PRO A 638 34.07 2.51 -27.65
N ILE A 639 33.29 2.01 -28.63
CA ILE A 639 33.66 2.04 -30.05
C ILE A 639 33.85 3.48 -30.53
N VAL A 640 32.93 4.40 -30.19
CA VAL A 640 33.05 5.80 -30.63
C VAL A 640 34.27 6.47 -30.00
N PHE A 641 34.59 6.19 -28.73
CA PHE A 641 35.84 6.66 -28.11
C PHE A 641 37.07 6.13 -28.86
N ILE A 642 37.10 4.83 -29.20
CA ILE A 642 38.19 4.23 -29.97
C ILE A 642 38.34 4.89 -31.35
N ILE A 643 37.23 5.18 -32.05
CA ILE A 643 37.25 5.88 -33.34
C ILE A 643 37.91 7.25 -33.19
N PHE A 644 37.50 8.05 -32.20
CA PHE A 644 38.09 9.37 -31.97
C PHE A 644 39.56 9.30 -31.55
N GLU A 645 39.95 8.37 -30.67
CA GLU A 645 41.36 8.16 -30.31
C GLU A 645 42.19 7.72 -31.53
N THR A 646 41.65 6.85 -32.39
CA THR A 646 42.33 6.40 -33.61
C THR A 646 42.54 7.56 -34.59
N ILE A 647 41.53 8.44 -34.75
CA ILE A 647 41.66 9.67 -35.55
C ILE A 647 42.77 10.56 -34.97
N GLU A 648 42.79 10.75 -33.65
CA GLU A 648 43.84 11.52 -32.98
C GLU A 648 45.24 10.93 -33.22
N ILE A 649 45.41 9.64 -32.99
CA ILE A 649 46.68 8.93 -33.19
C ILE A 649 47.14 9.00 -34.65
N TYR A 650 46.24 8.77 -35.61
CA TYR A 650 46.54 8.82 -37.04
C TYR A 650 47.07 10.19 -37.46
N PHE A 651 46.38 11.27 -37.06
CA PHE A 651 46.81 12.63 -37.41
C PHE A 651 48.02 13.10 -36.61
N ARG A 652 48.24 12.62 -35.38
CA ARG A 652 49.49 12.83 -34.63
C ARG A 652 50.69 12.21 -35.35
N LYS A 653 50.54 10.99 -35.88
CA LYS A 653 51.60 10.29 -36.63
C LYS A 653 51.88 10.91 -38.01
N LYS A 654 50.85 11.44 -38.67
CA LYS A 654 50.97 12.06 -40.01
C LYS A 654 51.66 13.42 -40.00
N ASN A 655 51.57 14.18 -38.90
CA ASN A 655 52.16 15.51 -38.76
C ASN A 655 53.08 15.62 -37.53
N PRO A 656 54.22 14.87 -37.48
CA PRO A 656 55.11 14.84 -36.32
C PRO A 656 55.73 16.21 -35.97
N SER A 657 55.85 17.12 -36.94
CA SER A 657 56.39 18.47 -36.76
C SER A 657 55.44 19.46 -36.06
N LEU A 658 54.13 19.18 -36.04
CA LEU A 658 53.15 19.95 -35.26
C LEU A 658 53.10 19.44 -33.81
N THR A 659 53.46 18.17 -33.59
CA THR A 659 53.38 17.45 -32.29
C THR A 659 54.45 17.91 -31.30
N ASN A 660 55.69 18.13 -31.74
CA ASN A 660 56.77 18.62 -30.85
C ASN A 660 56.51 20.03 -30.29
N LYS A 661 55.63 20.83 -30.93
CA LYS A 661 55.16 22.12 -30.39
C LYS A 661 53.94 21.98 -29.46
N VAL A 662 53.12 20.94 -29.65
CA VAL A 662 51.91 20.68 -28.85
C VAL A 662 52.26 19.97 -27.55
N ASP A 663 53.15 18.98 -27.57
CA ASP A 663 53.64 18.31 -26.35
C ASP A 663 54.47 19.28 -25.49
N ALA A 664 55.15 20.26 -26.09
CA ALA A 664 55.79 21.36 -25.37
C ALA A 664 54.78 22.35 -24.77
N TYR A 665 53.58 22.51 -25.34
CA TYR A 665 52.54 23.40 -24.81
C TYR A 665 51.71 22.73 -23.70
N ASP A 666 51.44 21.41 -23.83
CA ASP A 666 50.75 20.60 -22.82
C ASP A 666 51.66 20.26 -21.62
N MET A 667 53.00 20.25 -21.80
CA MET A 667 53.99 20.03 -20.73
C MET A 667 54.56 21.32 -20.12
N ASN A 668 54.56 22.46 -20.82
CA ASN A 668 54.98 23.75 -20.24
C ASN A 668 53.95 24.36 -19.28
N ASP A 669 52.68 23.91 -19.32
CA ASP A 669 51.68 24.24 -18.29
C ASP A 669 51.99 23.59 -16.92
N LEU A 670 53.00 22.72 -16.84
CA LEU A 670 53.54 22.21 -15.57
C LEU A 670 54.80 22.95 -15.09
N HIS A 671 55.55 23.62 -15.98
CA HIS A 671 56.76 24.37 -15.63
C HIS A 671 57.13 25.45 -16.68
N ALA A 672 56.46 26.60 -16.71
CA ALA A 672 56.98 27.76 -17.45
C ALA A 672 56.71 29.07 -16.72
N ASN A 673 57.64 29.42 -15.84
CA ASN A 673 57.92 30.79 -15.47
C ASN A 673 58.69 31.47 -16.63
N SER A 674 58.47 32.77 -16.79
CA SER A 674 59.26 33.74 -17.57
C SER A 674 58.80 34.06 -18.99
N LYS A 675 58.16 35.24 -19.08
CA LYS A 675 58.46 36.36 -20.00
C LYS A 675 59.22 35.98 -21.27
N ASN A 676 58.50 35.94 -22.39
CA ASN A 676 58.84 36.57 -23.66
C ASN A 676 57.63 36.42 -24.60
N GLU A 677 57.12 37.52 -25.16
CA GLU A 677 56.33 37.44 -26.40
C GLU A 677 57.26 36.96 -27.52
N PRO A 678 56.84 35.93 -28.28
CA PRO A 678 56.94 36.09 -29.72
C PRO A 678 55.72 35.51 -30.46
N ASN A 679 55.21 36.32 -31.38
CA ASN A 679 54.46 35.95 -32.59
C ASN A 679 53.32 34.94 -32.46
N ALA A 680 52.12 35.44 -32.75
CA ALA A 680 50.92 34.70 -33.12
C ALA A 680 51.20 33.66 -34.24
N ASN A 681 51.76 32.51 -33.87
CA ASN A 681 51.78 31.32 -34.70
C ASN A 681 50.41 30.68 -34.57
N GLN A 682 49.48 31.14 -35.41
CA GLN A 682 48.20 30.49 -35.70
C GLN A 682 48.43 28.98 -35.76
N SER A 683 47.85 28.23 -34.81
CA SER A 683 47.73 26.78 -34.94
C SER A 683 47.03 26.52 -36.26
N LYS A 684 47.77 26.01 -37.25
CA LYS A 684 47.24 25.75 -38.59
C LYS A 684 46.07 24.78 -38.44
N GLU A 685 44.88 25.29 -38.70
CA GLU A 685 43.66 24.50 -38.79
C GLU A 685 43.90 23.34 -39.77
N ASN A 686 43.59 22.11 -39.34
CA ASN A 686 43.67 20.94 -40.21
C ASN A 686 42.24 20.60 -40.64
N PRO A 687 41.74 21.23 -41.72
CA PRO A 687 40.33 21.13 -42.10
C PRO A 687 39.92 19.70 -42.40
N THR A 688 40.85 18.85 -42.85
CA THR A 688 40.60 17.42 -43.09
C THR A 688 40.37 16.66 -41.78
N LYS A 689 41.20 16.90 -40.75
CA LYS A 689 41.02 16.29 -39.42
C LYS A 689 39.67 16.70 -38.81
N ASP A 690 39.36 18.00 -38.88
CA ASP A 690 38.13 18.53 -38.29
C ASP A 690 36.88 18.07 -39.03
N ARG A 691 36.92 17.94 -40.37
CA ARG A 691 35.82 17.34 -41.16
C ARG A 691 35.58 15.88 -40.79
N ILE A 692 36.63 15.07 -40.66
CA ILE A 692 36.49 13.64 -40.28
C ILE A 692 35.91 13.51 -38.88
N LYS A 693 36.37 14.31 -37.92
CA LYS A 693 35.80 14.35 -36.57
C LYS A 693 34.34 14.76 -36.57
N LEU A 694 33.98 15.76 -37.35
CA LEU A 694 32.60 16.22 -37.46
C LEU A 694 31.69 15.14 -38.05
N LEU A 695 32.15 14.42 -39.08
CA LEU A 695 31.42 13.27 -39.64
C LEU A 695 31.24 12.14 -38.60
N ALA A 696 32.29 11.83 -37.83
CA ALA A 696 32.21 10.84 -36.76
C ALA A 696 31.23 11.27 -35.63
N LEU A 697 31.21 12.56 -35.29
CA LEU A 697 30.28 13.12 -34.32
C LEU A 697 28.84 13.07 -34.82
N LEU A 698 28.61 13.41 -36.09
CA LEU A 698 27.28 13.32 -36.72
C LEU A 698 26.78 11.88 -36.75
N LEU A 699 27.64 10.93 -37.10
CA LEU A 699 27.31 9.50 -37.03
C LEU A 699 26.90 9.08 -35.61
N HIS A 700 27.66 9.52 -34.59
CA HIS A 700 27.30 9.26 -33.19
C HIS A 700 25.93 9.83 -32.83
N ILE A 701 25.65 11.08 -33.18
CA ILE A 701 24.38 11.74 -32.86
C ILE A 701 23.21 11.01 -33.54
N ILE A 702 23.35 10.65 -34.82
CA ILE A 702 22.31 9.92 -35.58
C ILE A 702 22.04 8.57 -34.92
N LEU A 703 23.08 7.81 -34.60
CA LEU A 703 22.92 6.49 -33.99
C LEU A 703 22.35 6.59 -32.57
N ALA A 704 22.88 7.48 -31.74
CA ALA A 704 22.39 7.72 -30.38
C ALA A 704 20.91 8.14 -30.39
N PHE A 705 20.54 9.06 -31.28
CA PHE A 705 19.16 9.49 -31.44
C PHE A 705 18.25 8.37 -31.95
N GLY A 706 18.70 7.58 -32.93
CA GLY A 706 17.93 6.44 -33.44
C GLY A 706 17.65 5.39 -32.37
N LEU A 707 18.65 5.01 -31.57
CA LEU A 707 18.48 4.07 -30.46
C LEU A 707 17.60 4.65 -29.35
N ALA A 708 17.82 5.91 -28.97
CA ALA A 708 16.98 6.59 -27.98
C ALA A 708 15.53 6.68 -28.48
N LEU A 709 15.30 7.04 -29.74
CA LEU A 709 13.97 7.15 -30.34
C LEU A 709 13.24 5.81 -30.34
N ALA A 710 13.94 4.72 -30.67
CA ALA A 710 13.37 3.38 -30.59
C ALA A 710 12.86 3.06 -29.16
N LEU A 711 13.67 3.34 -28.13
CA LEU A 711 13.28 3.15 -26.73
C LEU A 711 12.14 4.09 -26.30
N MET A 712 12.17 5.35 -26.73
CA MET A 712 11.12 6.33 -26.43
C MET A 712 9.78 5.93 -27.04
N ILE A 713 9.77 5.43 -28.29
CA ILE A 713 8.56 4.91 -28.94
C ILE A 713 8.03 3.69 -28.18
N LEU A 714 8.90 2.80 -27.73
CA LEU A 714 8.50 1.63 -26.94
C LEU A 714 7.85 2.05 -25.62
N ILE A 715 8.44 2.99 -24.89
CA ILE A 715 7.87 3.55 -23.65
C ILE A 715 6.55 4.27 -23.90
N GLY A 716 6.41 4.96 -25.03
CA GLY A 716 5.16 5.62 -25.40
C GLY A 716 4.03 4.65 -25.78
N ARG A 717 4.37 3.41 -26.21
CA ARG A 717 3.41 2.38 -26.63
C ARG A 717 3.02 1.42 -25.50
N SER A 718 3.93 1.11 -24.57
CA SER A 718 3.55 0.63 -23.22
C SER A 718 2.68 1.67 -22.56
#